data_AF-A0A328Z5Q8-F1
#
_entry.id   AF-A0A328Z5Q8-F1
#
_cell.length_a   1.000
_cell.length_b   1.000
_cell.length_c   1.000
_cell.angle_alpha   90.00
_cell.angle_beta   90.00
_cell.angle_gamma   90.00
#
_symmetry.space_group_name_H-M   'P 1'
#
loop_
_entity.id
_entity.type
_entity.pdbx_description
1 polymer ?
#
loop_
_entity_poly.entity_id
_entity_poly.type
_entity_poly.pdbx_seq_one_letter_code
_entity_poly.pdbx_strand_id
1 'polypeptide(L)'
;MPEFREWYRLASHCEAFLEEHEIIRVMQAVAPPAPGSGSVEVATLQAWRLERTQAWNDAWATLTPPSARERFVQALLLQSAPLGLILGAWLQGMSAPGVCEDPGQLALLSLLADDLGVGRPHGARRDAFRSLLEVGHQPLHGGSAGALLQCHGIDDAMFAWPASLLAMSRRSDVFHAELCAVDWVLRNVGMLPAWSPLRAHWPHRIDWERLDLACSGDGRVVADPLACSDRVAVAIQASSDTAARSFQRGAHWTLQALQAWDAALLAWSVASADIHQSMARLVQCKSREAAVYHQTRPLGGCPLSQRFQQAQANPFPLVEDLAQSRFVRPGQPARSPLVTGLVSPRGPMFGIFPQHELDLLREWVSNLPAAAISGTADSPLVRSTQRGPAPPCPVGPDRPPQALRLHLREAYFLLQGRAMEPALREWAVACVRERLHQATRSPRPGERDLPAAWQPGTLRPWLLDQHDLHGRAYEQSSSKAVTVTREDVIESTLQLAPLILIDGAWLQGFTDTALACSETGAPLFATYWDELGNGQVALNHPRIYRDLLASMDVRLAPTGSWEFATDPRLAEASFELPVYWLCLGKLPAMFLPEILGMNLAMELSGVGDGYRDARRFLAAHGFSTQFVDLHNTIDNVATGHSAWAAEAIEHHMRNAMHTGDSAWIAAQWQRVRAGYASLAKMPESRSQRLLRGLGSLWGRSRPPMQPTRPHHHPAPSLENA
;
A
#
# COMPACT_ATOMS: atom_id res chain seq x y z
N MET A 1 -19.38 16.35 -11.15
CA MET A 1 -18.95 15.90 -9.81
C MET A 1 -17.73 15.01 -10.01
N PRO A 2 -16.77 14.94 -9.07
CA PRO A 2 -15.66 14.00 -9.21
C PRO A 2 -16.19 12.56 -9.30
N GLU A 3 -15.61 11.77 -10.19
CA GLU A 3 -15.89 10.33 -10.28
C GLU A 3 -15.05 9.63 -9.19
N PHE A 4 -15.64 9.36 -8.02
CA PHE A 4 -14.88 8.92 -6.85
C PHE A 4 -14.26 7.53 -7.04
N ARG A 5 -14.94 6.66 -7.80
CA ARG A 5 -14.39 5.37 -8.22
C ARG A 5 -13.10 5.49 -9.03
N GLU A 6 -13.00 6.49 -9.90
CA GLU A 6 -11.79 6.72 -10.68
C GLU A 6 -10.64 7.23 -9.80
N TRP A 7 -10.95 8.12 -8.85
CA TRP A 7 -9.99 8.54 -7.83
C TRP A 7 -9.49 7.39 -6.97
N TYR A 8 -10.40 6.50 -6.55
CA TYR A 8 -10.02 5.30 -5.80
C TYR A 8 -9.07 4.41 -6.63
N ARG A 9 -9.34 4.24 -7.93
CA ARG A 9 -8.48 3.48 -8.86
C ARG A 9 -7.08 4.09 -8.93
N LEU A 10 -6.99 5.40 -9.16
CA LEU A 10 -5.71 6.11 -9.27
C LEU A 10 -4.92 6.03 -7.97
N ALA A 11 -5.57 6.31 -6.83
CA ALA A 11 -4.92 6.34 -5.52
C ALA A 11 -4.53 4.94 -5.00
N SER A 12 -5.21 3.88 -5.47
CA SER A 12 -4.86 2.48 -5.14
C SER A 12 -3.55 2.03 -5.80
N HIS A 13 -3.04 2.72 -6.81
CA HIS A 13 -1.78 2.36 -7.45
C HIS A 13 -0.58 2.83 -6.60
N CYS A 14 0.29 1.90 -6.20
CA CYS A 14 1.34 2.16 -5.21
C CYS A 14 2.40 3.20 -5.65
N GLU A 15 2.62 3.33 -6.96
CA GLU A 15 3.56 4.31 -7.55
C GLU A 15 2.87 5.56 -8.11
N ALA A 16 1.59 5.80 -7.78
CA ALA A 16 0.87 6.97 -8.29
C ALA A 16 1.40 8.26 -7.66
N PHE A 17 1.55 9.29 -8.48
CA PHE A 17 1.72 10.67 -8.06
C PHE A 17 0.41 11.42 -8.33
N LEU A 18 -0.07 12.12 -7.30
CA LEU A 18 -1.30 12.90 -7.35
C LEU A 18 -0.98 14.33 -6.92
N GLU A 19 -1.52 15.29 -7.66
CA GLU A 19 -1.27 16.70 -7.40
C GLU A 19 -2.01 17.16 -6.12
N GLU A 20 -1.32 17.94 -5.28
CA GLU A 20 -1.86 18.43 -4.00
C GLU A 20 -3.23 19.12 -4.19
N HIS A 21 -3.31 20.03 -5.17
CA HIS A 21 -4.52 20.81 -5.43
C HIS A 21 -5.70 19.96 -5.91
N GLU A 22 -5.43 18.81 -6.55
CA GLU A 22 -6.46 17.86 -6.94
C GLU A 22 -6.94 17.05 -5.74
N ILE A 23 -6.02 16.60 -4.87
CA ILE A 23 -6.35 15.92 -3.61
C ILE A 23 -7.23 16.83 -2.75
N ILE A 24 -6.86 18.10 -2.57
CA ILE A 24 -7.66 19.08 -1.83
C ILE A 24 -9.06 19.23 -2.42
N ARG A 25 -9.18 19.24 -3.76
CA ARG A 25 -10.50 19.33 -4.44
C ARG A 25 -11.36 18.11 -4.15
N VAL A 26 -10.78 16.90 -4.15
CA VAL A 26 -11.50 15.67 -3.78
C VAL A 26 -11.92 15.73 -2.31
N MET A 27 -11.02 16.12 -1.40
CA MET A 27 -11.33 16.28 0.02
C MET A 27 -12.51 17.23 0.25
N GLN A 28 -12.53 18.39 -0.44
CA GLN A 28 -13.62 19.37 -0.38
C GLN A 28 -14.95 18.83 -0.93
N ALA A 29 -14.89 17.93 -1.92
CA ALA A 29 -16.08 17.26 -2.45
C ALA A 29 -16.64 16.18 -1.50
N VAL A 30 -15.77 15.55 -0.69
CA VAL A 30 -16.19 14.62 0.38
C VAL A 30 -16.84 15.38 1.54
N ALA A 31 -16.15 16.40 2.05
CA ALA A 31 -16.62 17.24 3.13
C ALA A 31 -16.11 18.67 2.92
N PRO A 32 -17.02 19.66 2.74
CA PRO A 32 -16.61 21.04 2.59
C PRO A 32 -15.97 21.56 3.88
N PRO A 33 -15.05 22.54 3.80
CA PRO A 33 -14.37 23.07 4.98
C PRO A 33 -15.37 23.63 5.99
N ALA A 34 -15.24 23.21 7.25
CA ALA A 34 -16.11 23.64 8.34
C ALA A 34 -15.95 25.15 8.63
N PRO A 35 -17.05 25.93 8.73
CA PRO A 35 -16.98 27.29 9.23
C PRO A 35 -16.89 27.28 10.76
N GLY A 36 -15.68 27.34 11.33
CA GLY A 36 -15.48 27.46 12.78
C GLY A 36 -14.10 27.00 13.26
N SER A 37 -13.58 27.65 14.32
CA SER A 37 -12.23 27.48 14.86
C SER A 37 -12.16 26.65 16.15
N GLY A 38 -13.17 25.81 16.43
CA GLY A 38 -13.13 24.90 17.57
C GLY A 38 -12.08 23.81 17.37
N SER A 39 -11.62 23.17 18.45
CA SER A 39 -10.83 21.93 18.36
C SER A 39 -11.75 20.72 18.40
N VAL A 40 -11.42 19.65 17.68
CA VAL A 40 -12.12 18.37 17.86
C VAL A 40 -11.66 17.76 19.18
N GLU A 41 -12.59 17.56 20.10
CA GLU A 41 -12.33 16.94 21.40
C GLU A 41 -12.63 15.44 21.38
N VAL A 42 -11.89 14.65 22.16
CA VAL A 42 -12.11 13.21 22.33
C VAL A 42 -13.54 12.91 22.80
N ALA A 43 -14.07 13.72 23.71
CA ALA A 43 -15.44 13.58 24.21
C ALA A 43 -16.48 13.67 23.09
N THR A 44 -16.27 14.54 22.10
CA THR A 44 -17.12 14.67 20.92
C THR A 44 -17.09 13.40 20.07
N LEU A 45 -15.92 12.81 19.87
CA LEU A 45 -15.76 11.56 19.10
C LEU A 45 -16.45 10.38 19.81
N GLN A 46 -16.27 10.27 21.12
CA GLN A 46 -16.86 9.20 21.93
C GLN A 46 -18.40 9.33 22.02
N ALA A 47 -18.91 10.54 22.23
CA ALA A 47 -20.35 10.81 22.25
C ALA A 47 -20.99 10.44 20.90
N TRP A 48 -20.37 10.89 19.79
CA TRP A 48 -20.82 10.54 18.44
C TRP A 48 -20.82 9.02 18.22
N ARG A 49 -19.75 8.31 18.57
CA ARG A 49 -19.66 6.85 18.44
C ARG A 49 -20.80 6.13 19.16
N LEU A 50 -21.08 6.53 20.41
CA LEU A 50 -22.14 5.92 21.23
C LEU A 50 -23.53 6.16 20.62
N GLU A 51 -23.82 7.41 20.25
CA GLU A 51 -25.09 7.79 19.60
C GLU A 51 -25.31 6.98 18.32
N ARG A 52 -24.29 6.91 17.46
CA ARG A 52 -24.40 6.20 16.18
C ARG A 52 -24.49 4.69 16.35
N THR A 53 -23.77 4.11 17.31
CA THR A 53 -23.89 2.68 17.64
C THR A 53 -25.31 2.35 18.06
N GLN A 54 -25.95 3.20 18.88
CA GLN A 54 -27.35 3.04 19.24
C GLN A 54 -28.26 3.12 18.01
N ALA A 55 -28.09 4.13 17.14
CA ALA A 55 -28.89 4.29 15.93
C ALA A 55 -28.81 3.07 14.99
N TRP A 56 -27.63 2.48 14.82
CA TRP A 56 -27.44 1.26 14.02
C TRP A 56 -28.14 0.05 14.65
N ASN A 57 -28.04 -0.11 15.97
CA ASN A 57 -28.71 -1.20 16.69
C ASN A 57 -30.24 -1.04 16.67
N ASP A 58 -30.75 0.18 16.79
CA ASP A 58 -32.18 0.50 16.69
C ASP A 58 -32.71 0.18 15.30
N ALA A 59 -32.01 0.63 14.25
CA ALA A 59 -32.36 0.30 12.87
C ALA A 59 -32.43 -1.22 12.68
N TRP A 60 -31.42 -1.95 13.14
CA TRP A 60 -31.39 -3.42 13.09
C TRP A 60 -32.57 -4.08 13.83
N ALA A 61 -32.92 -3.58 15.01
CA ALA A 61 -34.00 -4.14 15.83
C ALA A 61 -35.38 -4.04 15.15
N THR A 62 -35.60 -3.00 14.34
CA THR A 62 -36.87 -2.81 13.59
C THR A 62 -37.03 -3.72 12.37
N LEU A 63 -35.95 -4.40 11.94
CA LEU A 63 -35.98 -5.21 10.73
C LEU A 63 -36.73 -6.54 10.96
N THR A 64 -37.91 -6.62 10.35
CA THR A 64 -38.70 -7.85 10.20
C THR A 64 -39.27 -7.88 8.79
N PRO A 65 -39.28 -9.02 8.08
CA PRO A 65 -38.87 -10.40 8.45
C PRO A 65 -37.36 -10.68 8.32
N PRO A 66 -36.84 -11.90 8.61
CA PRO A 66 -35.41 -12.22 8.51
C PRO A 66 -34.76 -11.89 7.16
N SER A 67 -35.48 -12.02 6.04
CA SER A 67 -34.98 -11.64 4.71
C SER A 67 -34.67 -10.15 4.59
N ALA A 68 -35.38 -9.28 5.33
CA ALA A 68 -35.07 -7.85 5.41
C ALA A 68 -33.72 -7.61 6.13
N ARG A 69 -33.42 -8.40 7.18
CA ARG A 69 -32.10 -8.37 7.84
C ARG A 69 -31.01 -8.86 6.90
N GLU A 70 -31.24 -9.94 6.17
CA GLU A 70 -30.28 -10.43 5.18
C GLU A 70 -29.93 -9.35 4.16
N ARG A 71 -30.92 -8.71 3.51
CA ARG A 71 -30.65 -7.62 2.56
C ARG A 71 -29.95 -6.42 3.20
N PHE A 72 -30.30 -6.08 4.44
CA PHE A 72 -29.61 -5.03 5.20
C PHE A 72 -28.13 -5.36 5.39
N VAL A 73 -27.80 -6.59 5.82
CA VAL A 73 -26.42 -7.06 5.98
C VAL A 73 -25.69 -7.06 4.63
N GLN A 74 -26.31 -7.57 3.57
CA GLN A 74 -25.70 -7.60 2.23
C GLN A 74 -25.34 -6.18 1.77
N ALA A 75 -26.25 -5.22 1.94
CA ALA A 75 -25.98 -3.83 1.58
C ALA A 75 -24.91 -3.20 2.46
N LEU A 76 -24.97 -3.40 3.79
CA LEU A 76 -23.97 -2.89 4.74
C LEU A 76 -22.56 -3.35 4.36
N LEU A 77 -22.37 -4.65 4.13
CA LEU A 77 -21.07 -5.24 3.80
C LEU A 77 -20.57 -4.79 2.43
N LEU A 78 -21.44 -4.80 1.41
CA LEU A 78 -21.10 -4.40 0.06
C LEU A 78 -20.68 -2.92 -0.02
N GLN A 79 -21.48 -2.03 0.56
CA GLN A 79 -21.23 -0.60 0.54
C GLN A 79 -20.05 -0.17 1.43
N SER A 80 -19.77 -0.90 2.51
CA SER A 80 -18.61 -0.61 3.38
C SER A 80 -17.28 -1.16 2.86
N ALA A 81 -17.30 -2.03 1.84
CA ALA A 81 -16.12 -2.69 1.31
C ALA A 81 -14.97 -1.76 0.86
N PRO A 82 -15.23 -0.61 0.19
CA PRO A 82 -14.16 0.31 -0.21
C PRO A 82 -13.35 0.85 0.98
N LEU A 83 -13.97 1.04 2.15
CA LEU A 83 -13.27 1.48 3.36
C LEU A 83 -12.65 0.30 4.12
N GLY A 84 -13.43 -0.76 4.34
CA GLY A 84 -13.02 -1.91 5.16
C GLY A 84 -11.79 -2.64 4.62
N LEU A 85 -11.59 -2.65 3.30
CA LEU A 85 -10.44 -3.30 2.66
C LEU A 85 -9.15 -2.46 2.64
N ILE A 86 -9.21 -1.20 3.10
CA ILE A 86 -8.06 -0.29 3.17
C ILE A 86 -7.76 0.20 4.61
N LEU A 87 -8.30 -0.46 5.63
CA LEU A 87 -8.04 -0.08 7.02
C LEU A 87 -6.53 -0.02 7.30
N GLY A 88 -6.06 1.11 7.85
CA GLY A 88 -4.65 1.41 8.11
C GLY A 88 -3.89 2.03 6.92
N ALA A 89 -4.45 2.03 5.70
CA ALA A 89 -3.75 2.49 4.50
C ALA A 89 -3.42 3.99 4.50
N TRP A 90 -4.07 4.81 5.33
CA TRP A 90 -3.70 6.21 5.51
C TRP A 90 -2.29 6.39 6.10
N LEU A 91 -1.77 5.39 6.83
CA LEU A 91 -0.41 5.41 7.39
C LEU A 91 0.67 4.90 6.43
N GLN A 92 0.29 4.29 5.30
CA GLN A 92 1.22 3.56 4.43
C GLN A 92 2.32 4.43 3.80
N GLY A 93 2.09 5.74 3.72
CA GLY A 93 3.04 6.73 3.22
C GLY A 93 3.85 7.44 4.30
N MET A 94 3.65 7.17 5.59
CA MET A 94 4.28 7.97 6.66
C MET A 94 5.76 7.64 6.84
N SER A 95 6.14 6.36 6.70
CA SER A 95 7.54 5.95 6.78
C SER A 95 8.32 6.24 5.50
N ALA A 96 9.47 6.91 5.65
CA ALA A 96 10.39 7.22 4.57
C ALA A 96 11.86 7.29 5.06
N PRO A 97 12.85 6.98 4.19
CA PRO A 97 14.27 6.99 4.54
C PRO A 97 14.76 8.28 5.19
N GLY A 98 14.28 9.44 4.73
CA GLY A 98 14.71 10.74 5.27
C GLY A 98 14.32 11.01 6.73
N VAL A 99 13.39 10.23 7.29
CA VAL A 99 12.77 10.46 8.61
C VAL A 99 12.75 9.21 9.49
N CYS A 100 13.47 8.15 9.11
CA CYS A 100 13.42 6.83 9.75
C CYS A 100 13.96 6.79 11.20
N GLU A 101 14.61 7.85 11.65
CA GLU A 101 15.14 8.00 13.01
C GLU A 101 14.24 8.87 13.91
N ASP A 102 13.21 9.50 13.34
CA ASP A 102 12.28 10.31 14.10
C ASP A 102 11.37 9.42 14.96
N PRO A 103 11.30 9.65 16.29
CA PRO A 103 10.48 8.83 17.18
C PRO A 103 8.99 8.84 16.84
N GLY A 104 8.47 9.95 16.31
CA GLY A 104 7.08 10.06 15.86
C GLY A 104 6.81 9.18 14.64
N GLN A 105 7.73 9.17 13.67
CA GLN A 105 7.62 8.28 12.51
C GLN A 105 7.74 6.80 12.89
N LEU A 106 8.64 6.46 13.82
CA LEU A 106 8.73 5.08 14.33
C LEU A 106 7.44 4.65 15.04
N ALA A 107 6.80 5.55 15.80
CA ALA A 107 5.51 5.29 16.41
C ALA A 107 4.42 5.05 15.35
N LEU A 108 4.36 5.87 14.30
CA LEU A 108 3.44 5.70 13.17
C LEU A 108 3.70 4.40 12.39
N LEU A 109 4.96 4.02 12.18
CA LEU A 109 5.31 2.75 11.56
C LEU A 109 4.90 1.57 12.44
N SER A 110 5.00 1.69 13.76
CA SER A 110 4.51 0.68 14.70
C SER A 110 2.99 0.49 14.58
N LEU A 111 2.25 1.59 14.46
CA LEU A 111 0.81 1.57 14.22
C LEU A 111 0.46 0.88 12.90
N LEU A 112 1.18 1.21 11.82
CA LEU A 112 1.01 0.53 10.53
C LEU A 112 1.37 -0.96 10.61
N ALA A 113 2.46 -1.32 11.28
CA ALA A 113 2.89 -2.71 11.48
C ALA A 113 1.86 -3.51 12.27
N ASP A 114 1.27 -2.90 13.32
CA ASP A 114 0.12 -3.49 14.00
C ASP A 114 -1.00 -3.67 13.00
N ASP A 115 -1.46 -2.63 12.27
CA ASP A 115 -2.58 -2.66 11.31
C ASP A 115 -2.41 -3.74 10.21
N LEU A 116 -1.19 -3.97 9.77
CA LEU A 116 -0.79 -5.00 8.81
C LEU A 116 -0.73 -6.42 9.41
N GLY A 117 -0.74 -6.53 10.73
CA GLY A 117 -0.70 -7.81 11.44
C GLY A 117 0.65 -8.50 11.36
N VAL A 118 1.77 -7.75 11.45
CA VAL A 118 3.12 -8.33 11.44
C VAL A 118 3.23 -9.47 12.45
N GLY A 119 3.84 -10.57 12.02
CA GLY A 119 3.99 -11.79 12.82
C GLY A 119 2.74 -12.68 12.83
N ARG A 120 1.68 -12.34 12.09
CA ARG A 120 0.43 -13.13 12.01
C ARG A 120 0.01 -13.38 10.57
N PRO A 121 -0.09 -14.66 10.15
CA PRO A 121 -0.69 -15.00 8.87
C PRO A 121 -2.13 -14.48 8.80
N HIS A 122 -2.45 -13.71 7.74
CA HIS A 122 -3.76 -13.08 7.55
C HIS A 122 -4.24 -12.24 8.76
N GLY A 123 -3.30 -11.61 9.48
CA GLY A 123 -3.60 -10.83 10.68
C GLY A 123 -3.93 -9.36 10.45
N ALA A 124 -3.99 -8.89 9.19
CA ALA A 124 -4.23 -7.48 8.92
C ALA A 124 -5.68 -7.08 9.26
N ARG A 125 -5.93 -5.80 9.56
CA ARG A 125 -7.31 -5.32 9.82
C ARG A 125 -8.24 -5.55 8.64
N ARG A 126 -7.71 -5.39 7.42
CA ARG A 126 -8.42 -5.71 6.18
C ARG A 126 -8.80 -7.19 6.06
N ASP A 127 -8.03 -8.10 6.66
CA ASP A 127 -8.31 -9.55 6.61
C ASP A 127 -9.46 -9.89 7.55
N ALA A 128 -9.55 -9.25 8.72
CA ALA A 128 -10.73 -9.34 9.59
C ALA A 128 -12.00 -8.82 8.90
N PHE A 129 -11.89 -7.72 8.13
CA PHE A 129 -12.99 -7.24 7.30
C PHE A 129 -13.31 -8.20 6.14
N ARG A 130 -12.30 -8.85 5.54
CA ARG A 130 -12.51 -9.89 4.54
C ARG A 130 -13.32 -11.07 5.11
N SER A 131 -13.06 -11.48 6.35
CA SER A 131 -13.87 -12.50 7.03
C SER A 131 -15.33 -12.07 7.20
N LEU A 132 -15.62 -10.77 7.40
CA LEU A 132 -17.00 -10.28 7.39
C LEU A 132 -17.66 -10.46 6.02
N LEU A 133 -16.95 -10.12 4.94
CA LEU A 133 -17.43 -10.35 3.58
C LEU A 133 -17.69 -11.84 3.33
N GLU A 134 -16.79 -12.72 3.77
CA GLU A 134 -16.91 -14.16 3.62
C GLU A 134 -18.11 -14.73 4.38
N VAL A 135 -18.25 -14.42 5.67
CA VAL A 135 -19.38 -14.85 6.51
C VAL A 135 -20.70 -14.29 5.98
N GLY A 136 -20.67 -13.07 5.44
CA GLY A 136 -21.81 -12.46 4.75
C GLY A 136 -22.04 -12.96 3.32
N HIS A 137 -21.30 -13.97 2.84
CA HIS A 137 -21.42 -14.54 1.49
C HIS A 137 -21.28 -13.50 0.35
N GLN A 138 -20.51 -12.44 0.57
CA GLN A 138 -20.23 -11.43 -0.43
C GLN A 138 -19.21 -11.96 -1.46
N PRO A 139 -19.44 -11.82 -2.77
CA PRO A 139 -18.49 -12.30 -3.79
C PRO A 139 -17.15 -11.55 -3.76
N LEU A 140 -17.10 -10.39 -3.08
CA LEU A 140 -15.93 -9.54 -2.97
C LEU A 140 -14.92 -10.00 -1.91
N HIS A 141 -15.17 -11.04 -1.12
CA HIS A 141 -14.23 -11.51 -0.10
C HIS A 141 -12.85 -11.87 -0.69
N GLY A 142 -12.79 -12.50 -1.87
CA GLY A 142 -11.53 -12.75 -2.58
C GLY A 142 -11.03 -11.58 -3.45
N GLY A 143 -11.72 -10.44 -3.44
CA GLY A 143 -11.57 -9.38 -4.42
C GLY A 143 -10.39 -8.43 -4.17
N SER A 144 -9.71 -8.03 -5.24
CA SER A 144 -8.74 -6.92 -5.24
C SER A 144 -9.45 -5.56 -5.35
N ALA A 145 -8.71 -4.45 -5.25
CA ALA A 145 -9.22 -3.13 -5.59
C ALA A 145 -9.91 -3.11 -6.98
N GLY A 146 -9.38 -3.87 -7.95
CA GLY A 146 -10.00 -4.04 -9.27
C GLY A 146 -11.41 -4.66 -9.22
N ALA A 147 -11.63 -5.64 -8.34
CA ALA A 147 -12.94 -6.26 -8.18
C ALA A 147 -13.97 -5.28 -7.60
N LEU A 148 -13.57 -4.43 -6.64
CA LEU A 148 -14.43 -3.37 -6.11
C LEU A 148 -14.84 -2.38 -7.20
N LEU A 149 -13.88 -1.95 -8.02
CA LEU A 149 -14.11 -1.00 -9.10
C LEU A 149 -15.09 -1.54 -10.15
N GLN A 150 -15.05 -2.84 -10.43
CA GLN A 150 -15.97 -3.52 -11.35
C GLN A 150 -17.35 -3.83 -10.72
N CYS A 151 -17.48 -3.70 -9.39
CA CYS A 151 -18.74 -3.96 -8.72
C CYS A 151 -19.69 -2.77 -8.88
N HIS A 152 -20.67 -2.92 -9.78
CA HIS A 152 -21.72 -1.94 -10.02
C HIS A 152 -22.73 -1.80 -8.87
N GLY A 153 -22.75 -2.76 -7.93
CA GLY A 153 -23.63 -2.72 -6.77
C GLY A 153 -23.20 -1.73 -5.70
N ILE A 154 -21.96 -1.25 -5.72
CA ILE A 154 -21.44 -0.25 -4.78
C ILE A 154 -21.74 1.15 -5.33
N ASP A 155 -22.33 2.02 -4.53
CA ASP A 155 -22.59 3.41 -4.90
C ASP A 155 -21.28 4.21 -5.03
N ASP A 156 -21.17 5.12 -6.01
CA ASP A 156 -19.95 5.90 -6.23
C ASP A 156 -19.56 6.74 -5.00
N ALA A 157 -20.53 7.25 -4.24
CA ALA A 157 -20.27 8.02 -3.02
C ALA A 157 -19.57 7.20 -1.94
N MET A 158 -19.70 5.86 -1.94
CA MET A 158 -18.99 5.00 -0.97
C MET A 158 -17.48 4.93 -1.23
N PHE A 159 -17.03 5.31 -2.42
CA PHE A 159 -15.60 5.44 -2.73
C PHE A 159 -15.02 6.79 -2.30
N ALA A 160 -15.86 7.80 -2.03
CA ALA A 160 -15.43 9.18 -1.86
C ALA A 160 -14.39 9.37 -0.74
N TRP A 161 -14.72 8.89 0.46
CA TRP A 161 -13.84 9.00 1.62
C TRP A 161 -12.61 8.08 1.51
N PRO A 162 -12.75 6.77 1.22
CA PRO A 162 -11.60 5.88 1.00
C PRO A 162 -10.62 6.36 -0.07
N ALA A 163 -11.12 6.90 -1.19
CA ALA A 163 -10.29 7.46 -2.25
C ALA A 163 -9.45 8.64 -1.75
N SER A 164 -10.05 9.51 -0.92
CA SER A 164 -9.34 10.64 -0.32
C SER A 164 -8.24 10.20 0.64
N LEU A 165 -8.51 9.19 1.48
CA LEU A 165 -7.52 8.62 2.41
C LEU A 165 -6.31 8.04 1.66
N LEU A 166 -6.57 7.24 0.62
CA LEU A 166 -5.52 6.69 -0.23
C LEU A 166 -4.76 7.82 -0.94
N ALA A 167 -5.46 8.83 -1.48
CA ALA A 167 -4.84 9.92 -2.22
C ALA A 167 -3.92 10.77 -1.32
N MET A 168 -4.39 11.12 -0.12
CA MET A 168 -3.57 11.80 0.89
C MET A 168 -2.33 10.97 1.26
N SER A 169 -2.46 9.64 1.41
CA SER A 169 -1.33 8.75 1.74
C SER A 169 -0.22 8.76 0.67
N ARG A 170 -0.54 9.06 -0.60
CA ARG A 170 0.45 9.19 -1.69
C ARG A 170 1.25 10.49 -1.60
N ARG A 171 0.73 11.48 -0.88
CA ARG A 171 1.33 12.80 -0.65
C ARG A 171 1.47 13.10 0.84
N SER A 172 1.95 12.12 1.60
CA SER A 172 2.23 12.27 3.04
C SER A 172 3.24 13.37 3.36
N ASP A 173 4.05 13.79 2.39
CA ASP A 173 4.91 14.97 2.45
C ASP A 173 4.13 16.27 2.66
N VAL A 174 2.92 16.36 2.11
CA VAL A 174 2.03 17.53 2.23
C VAL A 174 0.99 17.34 3.33
N PHE A 175 0.38 16.15 3.40
CA PHE A 175 -0.76 15.87 4.28
C PHE A 175 -0.36 15.20 5.60
N HIS A 176 0.89 15.37 6.05
CA HIS A 176 1.41 14.67 7.23
C HIS A 176 0.53 14.86 8.48
N ALA A 177 0.25 16.12 8.84
CA ALA A 177 -0.53 16.44 10.02
C ALA A 177 -2.00 15.99 9.90
N GLU A 178 -2.59 16.13 8.70
CA GLU A 178 -3.93 15.67 8.41
C GLU A 178 -4.06 14.14 8.49
N LEU A 179 -3.05 13.38 8.03
CA LEU A 179 -3.03 11.91 8.14
C LEU A 179 -2.85 11.44 9.59
N CYS A 180 -2.03 12.13 10.39
CA CYS A 180 -1.97 11.89 11.84
C CYS A 180 -3.32 12.16 12.51
N ALA A 181 -4.04 13.19 12.08
CA ALA A 181 -5.38 13.49 12.58
C ALA A 181 -6.42 12.44 12.17
N VAL A 182 -6.34 11.93 10.92
CA VAL A 182 -7.18 10.80 10.46
C VAL A 182 -7.01 9.61 11.38
N ASP A 183 -5.76 9.17 11.61
CA ASP A 183 -5.47 8.02 12.48
C ASP A 183 -5.99 8.25 13.90
N TRP A 184 -5.73 9.44 14.46
CA TRP A 184 -6.17 9.82 15.79
C TRP A 184 -7.69 9.78 15.96
N VAL A 185 -8.44 10.35 15.01
CA VAL A 185 -9.91 10.32 15.02
C VAL A 185 -10.42 8.90 14.95
N LEU A 186 -9.89 8.09 14.02
CA LEU A 186 -10.36 6.72 13.80
C LEU A 186 -10.05 5.79 14.98
N ARG A 187 -8.91 5.94 15.65
CA ARG A 187 -8.59 5.19 16.88
C ARG A 187 -9.43 5.62 18.07
N ASN A 188 -9.74 6.92 18.20
CA ASN A 188 -10.65 7.39 19.24
C ASN A 188 -12.11 6.93 19.03
N VAL A 189 -12.52 6.73 17.77
CA VAL A 189 -13.79 6.07 17.43
C VAL A 189 -13.72 4.55 17.67
N GLY A 190 -12.57 3.94 17.40
CA GLY A 190 -12.37 2.49 17.52
C GLY A 190 -13.12 1.72 16.43
N MET A 191 -13.84 0.65 16.81
CA MET A 191 -14.70 -0.08 15.87
C MET A 191 -15.81 0.84 15.33
N LEU A 192 -15.93 0.91 14.00
CA LEU A 192 -16.94 1.75 13.35
C LEU A 192 -18.37 1.36 13.77
N PRO A 193 -19.24 2.33 14.12
CA PRO A 193 -20.62 2.07 14.55
C PRO A 193 -21.42 1.20 13.58
N ALA A 194 -21.20 1.36 12.27
CA ALA A 194 -21.91 0.62 11.23
C ALA A 194 -21.83 -0.91 11.37
N TRP A 195 -20.78 -1.43 11.99
CA TRP A 195 -20.60 -2.88 12.16
C TRP A 195 -21.11 -3.40 13.51
N SER A 196 -21.59 -2.53 14.42
CA SER A 196 -22.06 -2.95 15.74
C SER A 196 -23.19 -3.98 15.72
N PRO A 197 -24.19 -3.91 14.81
CA PRO A 197 -25.27 -4.90 14.81
C PRO A 197 -24.77 -6.30 14.41
N LEU A 198 -23.76 -6.35 13.54
CA LEU A 198 -23.14 -7.59 13.08
C LEU A 198 -22.36 -8.28 14.19
N ARG A 199 -21.75 -7.52 15.12
CA ARG A 199 -21.03 -8.07 16.27
C ARG A 199 -21.93 -8.89 17.18
N ALA A 200 -23.14 -8.40 17.45
CA ALA A 200 -24.11 -9.15 18.23
C ALA A 200 -24.61 -10.40 17.48
N HIS A 201 -24.67 -10.35 16.15
CA HIS A 201 -25.16 -11.44 15.31
C HIS A 201 -24.10 -12.53 15.05
N TRP A 202 -22.82 -12.16 14.94
CA TRP A 202 -21.68 -13.04 14.64
C TRP A 202 -20.54 -12.91 15.66
N PRO A 203 -20.78 -13.14 16.97
CA PRO A 203 -19.80 -12.84 18.02
C PRO A 203 -18.53 -13.69 17.97
N HIS A 204 -18.59 -14.92 17.45
CA HIS A 204 -17.48 -15.88 17.45
C HIS A 204 -16.92 -16.21 16.07
N ARG A 205 -17.41 -15.55 15.01
CA ARG A 205 -16.97 -15.82 13.63
C ARG A 205 -15.95 -14.83 13.10
N ILE A 206 -15.82 -13.69 13.77
CA ILE A 206 -15.03 -12.53 13.33
C ILE A 206 -14.15 -12.11 14.49
N ASP A 207 -12.91 -11.76 14.19
CA ASP A 207 -12.03 -11.07 15.13
C ASP A 207 -12.45 -9.60 15.23
N TRP A 208 -13.41 -9.33 16.12
CA TRP A 208 -13.97 -8.00 16.34
C TRP A 208 -12.97 -7.04 16.98
N GLU A 209 -12.01 -7.53 17.75
CA GLU A 209 -10.94 -6.70 18.32
C GLU A 209 -10.03 -6.18 17.21
N ARG A 210 -9.79 -6.99 16.18
CA ARG A 210 -9.02 -6.56 15.01
C ARG A 210 -9.69 -5.47 14.17
N LEU A 211 -11.03 -5.44 14.15
CA LEU A 211 -11.79 -4.36 13.53
C LEU A 211 -11.88 -3.09 14.40
N ASP A 212 -11.48 -3.16 15.67
CA ASP A 212 -11.39 -2.01 16.55
C ASP A 212 -9.98 -1.38 16.49
N LEU A 213 -9.86 -0.22 15.85
CA LEU A 213 -8.58 0.48 15.68
C LEU A 213 -7.93 0.92 17.00
N ALA A 214 -8.70 1.00 18.09
CA ALA A 214 -8.17 1.29 19.42
C ALA A 214 -7.48 0.06 20.04
N CYS A 215 -7.88 -1.15 19.62
CA CYS A 215 -7.34 -2.39 20.15
C CYS A 215 -6.05 -2.80 19.45
N SER A 216 -5.08 -3.26 20.23
CA SER A 216 -3.87 -3.89 19.72
C SER A 216 -4.20 -5.22 19.07
N GLY A 217 -3.63 -5.47 17.89
CA GLY A 217 -3.53 -6.83 17.37
C GLY A 217 -2.52 -7.58 18.22
N ASP A 218 -1.27 -7.11 18.24
CA ASP A 218 -0.19 -7.70 19.01
C ASP A 218 0.47 -6.70 19.96
N GLY A 219 0.33 -6.93 21.27
CA GLY A 219 0.89 -6.06 22.30
C GLY A 219 2.43 -5.95 22.26
N ARG A 220 3.12 -6.87 21.57
CA ARG A 220 4.57 -6.82 21.34
C ARG A 220 4.96 -5.84 20.23
N VAL A 221 4.06 -5.60 19.27
CA VAL A 221 4.25 -4.64 18.18
C VAL A 221 3.83 -3.26 18.66
N VAL A 222 2.60 -3.13 19.17
CA VAL A 222 2.11 -1.91 19.83
C VAL A 222 1.21 -2.30 20.99
N ALA A 223 1.63 -2.00 22.22
CA ALA A 223 0.88 -2.31 23.43
C ALA A 223 -0.48 -1.60 23.51
N ASP A 224 -0.51 -0.32 23.17
CA ASP A 224 -1.71 0.53 23.19
C ASP A 224 -1.71 1.46 21.97
N PRO A 225 -2.42 1.06 20.89
CA PRO A 225 -2.45 1.85 19.65
C PRO A 225 -3.11 3.21 19.82
N LEU A 226 -4.15 3.32 20.65
CA LEU A 226 -4.82 4.59 20.93
C LEU A 226 -3.85 5.55 21.63
N ALA A 227 -3.22 5.12 22.72
CA ALA A 227 -2.26 5.96 23.44
C ALA A 227 -1.03 6.30 22.58
N CYS A 228 -0.63 5.41 21.67
CA CYS A 228 0.43 5.69 20.70
C CYS A 228 0.03 6.83 19.75
N SER A 229 -1.17 6.76 19.18
CA SER A 229 -1.70 7.81 18.30
C SER A 229 -1.92 9.14 19.03
N ASP A 230 -2.40 9.11 20.29
CA ASP A 230 -2.51 10.30 21.13
C ASP A 230 -1.16 11.00 21.34
N ARG A 231 -0.09 10.24 21.61
CA ARG A 231 1.26 10.81 21.74
C ARG A 231 1.74 11.47 20.46
N VAL A 232 1.48 10.84 19.30
CA VAL A 232 1.81 11.43 18.00
C VAL A 232 1.01 12.70 17.76
N ALA A 233 -0.30 12.70 18.06
CA ALA A 233 -1.17 13.86 17.94
C ALA A 233 -0.69 15.05 18.79
N VAL A 234 -0.25 14.79 20.04
CA VAL A 234 0.34 15.82 20.90
C VAL A 234 1.65 16.35 20.31
N ALA A 235 2.53 15.47 19.85
CA ALA A 235 3.82 15.86 19.27
C ALA A 235 3.66 16.72 18.00
N ILE A 236 2.76 16.34 17.10
CA ILE A 236 2.47 17.11 15.88
C ILE A 236 1.93 18.50 16.20
N GLN A 237 0.99 18.60 17.14
CA GLN A 237 0.43 19.89 17.54
C GLN A 237 1.45 20.78 18.28
N ALA A 238 2.40 20.18 19.01
CA ALA A 238 3.48 20.93 19.65
C ALA A 238 4.60 21.36 18.68
N SER A 239 4.67 20.77 17.49
CA SER A 239 5.79 21.00 16.55
C SER A 239 5.78 22.41 15.93
N SER A 240 4.60 22.94 15.57
CA SER A 240 4.42 24.30 15.06
C SER A 240 2.93 24.68 15.00
N ASP A 241 2.64 25.98 15.00
CA ASP A 241 1.26 26.48 14.84
C ASP A 241 0.61 26.04 13.51
N THR A 242 1.42 25.91 12.45
CA THR A 242 0.93 25.45 11.15
C THR A 242 0.55 23.97 11.19
N ALA A 243 1.41 23.13 11.77
CA ALA A 243 1.10 21.71 11.97
C ALA A 243 -0.12 21.51 12.88
N ALA A 244 -0.24 22.30 13.97
CA ALA A 244 -1.40 22.26 14.85
C ALA A 244 -2.71 22.62 14.12
N ARG A 245 -2.70 23.69 13.31
CA ARG A 245 -3.87 24.08 12.49
C ARG A 245 -4.21 23.01 11.46
N SER A 246 -3.22 22.44 10.78
CA SER A 246 -3.45 21.37 9.80
C SER A 246 -3.95 20.08 10.45
N PHE A 247 -3.44 19.71 11.62
CA PHE A 247 -3.97 18.61 12.42
C PHE A 247 -5.45 18.83 12.77
N GLN A 248 -5.81 20.00 13.32
CA GLN A 248 -7.21 20.29 13.67
C GLN A 248 -8.11 20.34 12.45
N ARG A 249 -7.64 20.89 11.32
CA ARG A 249 -8.37 20.86 10.05
C ARG A 249 -8.61 19.42 9.57
N GLY A 250 -7.59 18.58 9.65
CA GLY A 250 -7.66 17.15 9.36
C GLY A 250 -8.69 16.46 10.26
N ALA A 251 -8.65 16.68 11.57
CA ALA A 251 -9.58 16.08 12.53
C ALA A 251 -11.04 16.46 12.24
N HIS A 252 -11.32 17.73 11.95
CA HIS A 252 -12.66 18.18 11.56
C HIS A 252 -13.12 17.53 10.26
N TRP A 253 -12.26 17.54 9.25
CA TRP A 253 -12.56 16.92 7.96
C TRP A 253 -12.84 15.42 8.11
N THR A 254 -12.02 14.69 8.88
CA THR A 254 -12.21 13.26 9.13
C THR A 254 -13.53 12.99 9.82
N LEU A 255 -13.87 13.75 10.87
CA LEU A 255 -15.14 13.59 11.58
C LEU A 255 -16.34 13.85 10.66
N GLN A 256 -16.30 14.90 9.84
CA GLN A 256 -17.36 15.21 8.88
C GLN A 256 -17.50 14.15 7.79
N ALA A 257 -16.38 13.71 7.22
CA ALA A 257 -16.37 12.66 6.19
C ALA A 257 -16.91 11.33 6.76
N LEU A 258 -16.50 10.96 7.97
CA LEU A 258 -17.00 9.79 8.69
C LEU A 258 -18.50 9.90 8.97
N GLN A 259 -18.98 11.05 9.43
CA GLN A 259 -20.41 11.32 9.66
C GLN A 259 -21.24 11.18 8.38
N ALA A 260 -20.77 11.76 7.28
CA ALA A 260 -21.44 11.67 5.98
C ALA A 260 -21.46 10.23 5.46
N TRP A 261 -20.33 9.52 5.56
CA TRP A 261 -20.22 8.12 5.16
C TRP A 261 -21.13 7.21 6.00
N ASP A 262 -21.12 7.35 7.33
CA ASP A 262 -21.97 6.56 8.24
C ASP A 262 -23.47 6.77 7.98
N ALA A 263 -23.89 8.03 7.80
CA ALA A 263 -25.27 8.37 7.50
C ALA A 263 -25.73 7.81 6.13
N ALA A 264 -24.89 7.95 5.10
CA ALA A 264 -25.16 7.40 3.78
C ALA A 264 -25.21 5.88 3.81
N LEU A 265 -24.28 5.22 4.50
CA LEU A 265 -24.26 3.77 4.65
C LEU A 265 -25.52 3.26 5.37
N LEU A 266 -25.93 3.90 6.47
CA LEU A 266 -27.15 3.54 7.18
C LEU A 266 -28.38 3.68 6.29
N ALA A 267 -28.49 4.81 5.58
CA ALA A 267 -29.59 5.04 4.64
C ALA A 267 -29.63 3.96 3.55
N TRP A 268 -28.47 3.59 3.00
CA TRP A 268 -28.35 2.51 2.02
C TRP A 268 -28.78 1.16 2.57
N SER A 269 -28.34 0.80 3.78
CA SER A 269 -28.68 -0.47 4.43
C SER A 269 -30.16 -0.57 4.78
N VAL A 270 -30.75 0.49 5.39
CA VAL A 270 -32.18 0.55 5.73
C VAL A 270 -33.05 0.49 4.47
N ALA A 271 -32.71 1.28 3.44
CA ALA A 271 -33.41 1.24 2.16
C ALA A 271 -33.37 -0.14 1.49
N SER A 272 -32.26 -0.87 1.65
CA SER A 272 -32.13 -2.23 1.09
C SER A 272 -32.97 -3.26 1.85
N ALA A 273 -33.32 -3.00 3.11
CA ALA A 273 -34.20 -3.88 3.87
C ALA A 273 -35.62 -3.92 3.26
N ASP A 274 -36.06 -2.81 2.66
CA ASP A 274 -37.34 -2.71 1.94
C ASP A 274 -37.26 -3.44 0.59
N ILE A 275 -38.13 -4.44 0.43
CA ILE A 275 -38.22 -5.26 -0.77
C ILE A 275 -38.62 -4.47 -2.02
N HIS A 276 -39.46 -3.44 -1.88
CA HIS A 276 -39.88 -2.60 -3.01
C HIS A 276 -38.72 -1.74 -3.52
N GLN A 277 -37.93 -1.19 -2.60
CA GLN A 277 -36.74 -0.41 -2.96
C GLN A 277 -35.65 -1.30 -3.58
N SER A 278 -35.46 -2.51 -3.05
CA SER A 278 -34.52 -3.48 -3.64
C SER A 278 -34.92 -3.88 -5.06
N MET A 279 -36.22 -4.12 -5.29
CA MET A 279 -36.74 -4.39 -6.63
C MET A 279 -36.55 -3.20 -7.58
N ALA A 280 -36.82 -1.98 -7.11
CA ALA A 280 -36.60 -0.76 -7.89
C ALA A 280 -35.13 -0.59 -8.30
N ARG A 281 -34.20 -0.89 -7.40
CA ARG A 281 -32.75 -0.89 -7.69
C ARG A 281 -32.37 -1.96 -8.71
N LEU A 282 -32.87 -3.19 -8.56
CA LEU A 282 -32.63 -4.26 -9.55
C LEU A 282 -33.07 -3.83 -10.95
N VAL A 283 -34.26 -3.22 -11.06
CA VAL A 283 -34.78 -2.69 -12.32
C VAL A 283 -33.89 -1.58 -12.86
N GLN A 284 -33.50 -0.61 -12.03
CA GLN A 284 -32.62 0.49 -12.41
C GLN A 284 -31.27 -0.03 -12.94
N CYS A 285 -30.63 -0.96 -12.24
CA CYS A 285 -29.32 -1.50 -12.59
C CYS A 285 -29.30 -2.19 -13.97
N LYS A 286 -30.39 -2.85 -14.37
CA LYS A 286 -30.48 -3.54 -15.68
C LYS A 286 -31.18 -2.72 -16.75
N SER A 287 -31.65 -1.52 -16.43
CA SER A 287 -32.54 -0.75 -17.28
C SER A 287 -31.85 -0.27 -18.57
N ARG A 288 -30.56 0.05 -18.52
CA ARG A 288 -29.80 0.49 -19.70
C ARG A 288 -29.73 -0.61 -20.75
N GLU A 289 -29.34 -1.81 -20.36
CA GLU A 289 -29.24 -2.98 -21.23
C GLU A 289 -30.64 -3.42 -21.67
N ALA A 290 -31.60 -3.48 -20.74
CA ALA A 290 -32.96 -3.89 -21.02
C ALA A 290 -33.67 -2.95 -22.02
N ALA A 291 -33.37 -1.65 -22.02
CA ALA A 291 -33.93 -0.70 -22.97
C ALA A 291 -33.62 -1.06 -24.44
N VAL A 292 -32.48 -1.69 -24.71
CA VAL A 292 -32.07 -2.06 -26.07
C VAL A 292 -32.92 -3.18 -26.64
N TYR A 293 -33.31 -4.16 -25.82
CA TYR A 293 -33.97 -5.39 -26.28
C TYR A 293 -35.52 -5.34 -26.25
N HIS A 294 -36.12 -4.34 -25.61
CA HIS A 294 -37.58 -4.29 -25.38
C HIS A 294 -38.31 -3.24 -26.24
N GLN A 295 -37.80 -2.95 -27.44
CA GLN A 295 -38.31 -1.90 -28.33
C GLN A 295 -39.75 -2.14 -28.82
N THR A 296 -40.12 -3.40 -29.04
CA THR A 296 -41.42 -3.80 -29.64
C THR A 296 -42.44 -4.30 -28.61
N ARG A 297 -42.11 -4.26 -27.32
CA ARG A 297 -42.95 -4.79 -26.24
C ARG A 297 -43.63 -3.64 -25.50
N PRO A 298 -44.97 -3.51 -25.52
CA PRO A 298 -45.66 -2.48 -24.74
C PRO A 298 -45.89 -2.92 -23.29
N LEU A 299 -45.83 -1.96 -22.36
CA LEU A 299 -46.27 -2.09 -20.97
C LEU A 299 -46.95 -0.78 -20.54
N GLY A 300 -48.18 -0.85 -20.02
CA GLY A 300 -48.91 0.36 -19.60
C GLY A 300 -49.11 1.40 -20.71
N GLY A 301 -49.28 0.97 -21.97
CA GLY A 301 -49.50 1.86 -23.12
C GLY A 301 -48.26 2.50 -23.75
N CYS A 302 -47.06 2.30 -23.18
CA CYS A 302 -45.79 2.80 -23.73
C CYS A 302 -44.85 1.64 -24.13
N PRO A 303 -43.91 1.85 -25.08
CA PRO A 303 -42.83 0.91 -25.32
C PRO A 303 -42.01 0.66 -24.05
N LEU A 304 -41.79 -0.60 -23.70
CA LEU A 304 -41.06 -1.00 -22.51
C LEU A 304 -39.60 -0.52 -22.55
N SER A 305 -39.00 -0.37 -23.74
CA SER A 305 -37.70 0.28 -23.92
C SER A 305 -37.66 1.71 -23.37
N GLN A 306 -38.71 2.50 -23.61
CA GLN A 306 -38.83 3.87 -23.10
C GLN A 306 -39.01 3.89 -21.58
N ARG A 307 -39.81 2.96 -21.05
CA ARG A 307 -39.97 2.80 -19.60
C ARG A 307 -38.63 2.44 -18.93
N PHE A 308 -37.83 1.58 -19.54
CA PHE A 308 -36.48 1.28 -19.05
C PHE A 308 -35.54 2.50 -19.13
N GLN A 309 -35.59 3.30 -20.19
CA GLN A 309 -34.82 4.56 -20.25
C GLN A 309 -35.19 5.52 -19.11
N GLN A 310 -36.48 5.64 -18.80
CA GLN A 310 -36.96 6.45 -17.67
C GLN A 310 -36.55 5.83 -16.32
N ALA A 311 -36.56 4.50 -16.21
CA ALA A 311 -36.18 3.77 -15.01
C ALA A 311 -34.72 3.97 -14.59
N GLN A 312 -33.84 4.39 -15.51
CA GLN A 312 -32.47 4.80 -15.17
C GLN A 312 -32.45 5.97 -14.18
N ALA A 313 -33.41 6.89 -14.28
CA ALA A 313 -33.54 8.05 -13.38
C ALA A 313 -34.53 7.80 -12.25
N ASN A 314 -35.68 7.17 -12.55
CA ASN A 314 -36.70 6.84 -11.56
C ASN A 314 -37.33 5.47 -11.88
N PRO A 315 -36.91 4.38 -11.21
CA PRO A 315 -37.39 3.03 -11.49
C PRO A 315 -38.80 2.71 -10.96
N PHE A 316 -39.31 3.46 -9.98
CA PHE A 316 -40.55 3.11 -9.28
C PHE A 316 -41.78 3.00 -10.20
N PRO A 317 -42.03 3.92 -11.14
CA PRO A 317 -43.18 3.81 -12.05
C PRO A 317 -43.16 2.51 -12.86
N LEU A 318 -41.98 2.04 -13.29
CA LEU A 318 -41.87 0.79 -14.02
C LEU A 318 -42.10 -0.43 -13.11
N VAL A 319 -41.65 -0.37 -11.85
CA VAL A 319 -41.94 -1.44 -10.87
C VAL A 319 -43.45 -1.55 -10.61
N GLU A 320 -44.15 -0.42 -10.50
CA GLU A 320 -45.61 -0.36 -10.34
C GLU A 320 -46.33 -0.93 -11.58
N ASP A 321 -45.94 -0.49 -12.78
CA ASP A 321 -46.47 -1.03 -14.04
C ASP A 321 -46.25 -2.55 -14.14
N LEU A 322 -45.09 -3.05 -13.72
CA LEU A 322 -44.76 -4.48 -13.70
C LEU A 322 -45.66 -5.24 -12.70
N ALA A 323 -45.88 -4.69 -11.51
CA ALA A 323 -46.74 -5.29 -10.48
C ALA A 323 -48.19 -5.47 -10.97
N GLN A 324 -48.68 -4.53 -11.77
CA GLN A 324 -50.03 -4.54 -12.35
C GLN A 324 -50.11 -5.31 -13.68
N SER A 325 -48.97 -5.77 -14.20
CA SER A 325 -48.89 -6.41 -15.51
C SER A 325 -49.41 -7.85 -15.51
N ARG A 326 -49.71 -8.38 -16.70
CA ARG A 326 -50.03 -9.80 -16.89
C ARG A 326 -48.90 -10.77 -16.48
N PHE A 327 -47.68 -10.28 -16.32
CA PHE A 327 -46.50 -11.09 -16.00
C PHE A 327 -46.34 -11.33 -14.49
N VAL A 328 -47.08 -10.61 -13.65
CA VAL A 328 -47.06 -10.76 -12.20
C VAL A 328 -48.44 -11.20 -11.71
N ARG A 329 -48.46 -12.11 -10.74
CA ARG A 329 -49.64 -12.50 -9.96
C ARG A 329 -49.32 -12.13 -8.50
N PRO A 330 -49.82 -11.00 -8.00
CA PRO A 330 -49.53 -10.53 -6.65
C PRO A 330 -49.73 -11.61 -5.58
N GLY A 331 -48.76 -11.77 -4.68
CA GLY A 331 -48.74 -12.78 -3.62
C GLY A 331 -48.46 -14.21 -4.10
N GLN A 332 -48.33 -14.46 -5.41
CA GLN A 332 -48.25 -15.82 -5.98
C GLN A 332 -47.05 -15.96 -6.93
N PRO A 333 -45.80 -16.05 -6.41
CA PRO A 333 -44.59 -16.17 -7.23
C PRO A 333 -44.63 -17.40 -8.14
N ALA A 334 -45.10 -18.55 -7.64
CA ALA A 334 -45.20 -19.79 -8.41
C ALA A 334 -46.15 -19.70 -9.63
N ARG A 335 -47.03 -18.69 -9.66
CA ARG A 335 -47.99 -18.45 -10.77
C ARG A 335 -47.67 -17.20 -11.57
N SER A 336 -46.57 -16.51 -11.28
CA SER A 336 -46.16 -15.28 -11.95
C SER A 336 -45.23 -15.57 -13.13
N PRO A 337 -45.68 -15.35 -14.39
CA PRO A 337 -44.85 -15.63 -15.57
C PRO A 337 -43.47 -14.96 -15.57
N LEU A 338 -43.30 -13.83 -14.88
CA LEU A 338 -42.01 -13.14 -14.74
C LEU A 338 -40.92 -14.03 -14.14
N VAL A 339 -41.24 -14.81 -13.11
CA VAL A 339 -40.28 -15.62 -12.35
C VAL A 339 -40.36 -17.12 -12.63
N THR A 340 -41.35 -17.55 -13.43
CA THR A 340 -41.53 -18.96 -13.82
C THR A 340 -41.39 -19.19 -15.31
N GLY A 341 -42.02 -18.37 -16.15
CA GLY A 341 -42.06 -18.58 -17.60
C GLY A 341 -40.92 -17.88 -18.34
N LEU A 342 -40.81 -16.56 -18.16
CA LEU A 342 -39.89 -15.71 -18.91
C LEU A 342 -38.42 -16.05 -18.66
N VAL A 343 -38.08 -16.35 -17.40
CA VAL A 343 -36.72 -16.67 -16.95
C VAL A 343 -36.41 -18.18 -16.93
N SER A 344 -37.34 -19.03 -17.36
CA SER A 344 -37.11 -20.49 -17.43
C SER A 344 -36.03 -20.86 -18.46
N PRO A 345 -35.47 -22.09 -18.43
CA PRO A 345 -34.52 -22.58 -19.46
C PRO A 345 -35.01 -22.47 -20.91
N ARG A 346 -36.32 -22.40 -21.13
CA ARG A 346 -36.93 -22.24 -22.47
C ARG A 346 -37.53 -20.83 -22.68
N GLY A 347 -37.37 -19.94 -21.70
CA GLY A 347 -37.92 -18.60 -21.71
C GLY A 347 -36.98 -17.58 -22.38
N PRO A 348 -37.53 -16.48 -22.93
CA PRO A 348 -36.75 -15.47 -23.64
C PRO A 348 -35.81 -14.64 -22.75
N MET A 349 -35.96 -14.71 -21.42
CA MET A 349 -35.12 -14.03 -20.43
C MET A 349 -34.28 -15.02 -19.61
N PHE A 350 -34.03 -16.22 -20.13
CA PHE A 350 -33.16 -17.20 -19.48
C PHE A 350 -31.74 -16.63 -19.27
N GLY A 351 -31.20 -16.82 -18.06
CA GLY A 351 -29.83 -16.42 -17.73
C GLY A 351 -29.61 -14.92 -17.47
N ILE A 352 -30.66 -14.09 -17.53
CA ILE A 352 -30.54 -12.64 -17.29
C ILE A 352 -30.35 -12.28 -15.82
N PHE A 353 -30.94 -13.09 -14.92
CA PHE A 353 -30.89 -12.90 -13.47
C PHE A 353 -30.14 -14.08 -12.84
N PRO A 354 -29.01 -13.86 -12.14
CA PRO A 354 -28.47 -14.86 -11.22
C PRO A 354 -29.48 -15.25 -10.13
N GLN A 355 -29.20 -16.37 -9.46
CA GLN A 355 -30.12 -16.97 -8.50
C GLN A 355 -30.59 -16.00 -7.40
N HIS A 356 -29.69 -15.21 -6.82
CA HIS A 356 -30.03 -14.25 -5.75
C HIS A 356 -31.00 -13.14 -6.23
N GLU A 357 -30.89 -12.69 -7.48
CA GLU A 357 -31.85 -11.72 -8.05
C GLU A 357 -33.21 -12.37 -8.36
N LEU A 358 -33.22 -13.64 -8.75
CA LEU A 358 -34.47 -14.41 -8.90
C LEU A 358 -35.19 -14.60 -7.57
N ASP A 359 -34.43 -14.85 -6.49
CA ASP A 359 -34.99 -14.96 -5.14
C ASP A 359 -35.57 -13.62 -4.69
N LEU A 360 -34.88 -12.50 -4.97
CA LEU A 360 -35.41 -11.15 -4.74
C LEU A 360 -36.72 -10.91 -5.50
N LEU A 361 -36.79 -11.27 -6.79
CA LEU A 361 -38.01 -11.13 -7.61
C LEU A 361 -39.16 -11.95 -7.03
N ARG A 362 -38.91 -13.19 -6.60
CA ARG A 362 -39.95 -14.05 -5.99
C ARG A 362 -40.45 -13.49 -4.67
N GLU A 363 -39.54 -12.99 -3.84
CA GLU A 363 -39.90 -12.35 -2.57
C GLU A 363 -40.72 -11.08 -2.81
N TRP A 364 -40.31 -10.23 -3.74
CA TRP A 364 -41.06 -9.04 -4.12
C TRP A 364 -42.49 -9.39 -4.56
N VAL A 365 -42.66 -10.36 -5.46
CA VAL A 365 -43.98 -10.82 -5.89
C VAL A 365 -44.82 -11.32 -4.70
N SER A 366 -44.20 -12.04 -3.76
CA SER A 366 -44.89 -12.58 -2.58
C SER A 366 -45.42 -11.49 -1.65
N ASN A 367 -44.75 -10.33 -1.62
CA ASN A 367 -45.12 -9.19 -0.77
C ASN A 367 -46.08 -8.20 -1.44
N LEU A 368 -46.44 -8.40 -2.72
CA LEU A 368 -47.45 -7.56 -3.37
C LEU A 368 -48.86 -7.86 -2.82
N PRO A 369 -49.67 -6.82 -2.53
CA PRO A 369 -51.03 -7.01 -2.04
C PRO A 369 -51.91 -7.66 -3.11
N ALA A 370 -52.72 -8.65 -2.72
CA ALA A 370 -53.72 -9.25 -3.61
C ALA A 370 -54.82 -8.21 -3.92
N ALA A 371 -55.06 -7.91 -5.19
CA ALA A 371 -55.86 -6.75 -5.59
C ALA A 371 -57.36 -6.88 -5.27
N ALA A 372 -57.89 -5.94 -4.48
CA ALA A 372 -59.27 -5.44 -4.62
C ALA A 372 -59.23 -4.17 -5.49
N ILE A 373 -60.10 -4.10 -6.49
CA ILE A 373 -60.17 -3.06 -7.53
C ILE A 373 -60.96 -1.85 -7.00
N SER A 374 -60.43 -0.63 -7.16
CA SER A 374 -61.18 0.56 -7.59
C SER A 374 -60.24 1.78 -7.73
N GLY A 375 -60.40 2.53 -8.81
CA GLY A 375 -59.65 3.76 -9.11
C GLY A 375 -60.47 5.04 -8.87
N THR A 376 -59.80 6.21 -8.96
CA THR A 376 -60.08 7.36 -9.86
C THR A 376 -59.22 8.60 -9.46
N ALA A 377 -58.99 9.49 -10.43
CA ALA A 377 -58.12 10.69 -10.51
C ALA A 377 -58.46 11.84 -9.49
N ASP A 378 -57.71 12.95 -9.29
CA ASP A 378 -57.12 13.92 -10.26
C ASP A 378 -56.26 15.07 -9.62
N SER A 379 -55.39 15.75 -10.43
CA SER A 379 -54.79 17.15 -10.36
C SER A 379 -53.69 17.59 -9.34
N PRO A 380 -52.90 18.70 -9.55
CA PRO A 380 -52.15 19.16 -10.73
C PRO A 380 -50.67 19.67 -10.47
N LEU A 381 -49.86 19.63 -11.55
CA LEU A 381 -48.67 20.44 -11.96
C LEU A 381 -47.75 21.20 -10.95
N VAL A 382 -46.45 20.85 -10.97
CA VAL A 382 -45.33 21.79 -10.76
C VAL A 382 -44.27 21.59 -11.87
N ARG A 383 -43.97 22.66 -12.60
CA ARG A 383 -42.88 22.74 -13.60
C ARG A 383 -41.53 22.90 -12.89
N SER A 384 -40.53 22.11 -13.28
CA SER A 384 -39.12 22.47 -13.09
C SER A 384 -38.31 22.13 -14.34
N THR A 385 -37.34 22.99 -14.60
CA THR A 385 -36.74 23.35 -15.88
C THR A 385 -35.71 22.35 -16.43
N GLN A 386 -35.68 22.25 -17.76
CA GLN A 386 -34.61 21.60 -18.53
C GLN A 386 -33.21 22.15 -18.18
N ARG A 387 -32.21 21.26 -18.10
CA ARG A 387 -30.79 21.59 -18.36
C ARG A 387 -30.30 20.71 -19.51
N GLY A 388 -29.74 21.37 -20.53
CA GLY A 388 -29.13 20.73 -21.69
C GLY A 388 -27.78 20.08 -21.38
N PRO A 389 -27.21 19.35 -22.35
CA PRO A 389 -25.96 18.60 -22.19
C PRO A 389 -24.75 19.53 -22.05
N ALA A 390 -23.82 19.19 -21.16
CA ALA A 390 -22.53 19.85 -21.02
C ALA A 390 -21.55 19.35 -22.12
N PRO A 391 -20.67 20.22 -22.65
CA PRO A 391 -19.65 19.84 -23.63
C PRO A 391 -18.47 19.12 -22.97
N PRO A 392 -17.72 18.29 -23.71
CA PRO A 392 -16.52 17.63 -23.21
C PRO A 392 -15.40 18.63 -22.96
N CYS A 393 -14.67 18.43 -21.85
CA CYS A 393 -13.49 19.21 -21.50
C CYS A 393 -12.31 18.82 -22.42
N PRO A 394 -11.46 19.77 -22.86
CA PRO A 394 -10.31 19.46 -23.70
C PRO A 394 -9.19 18.83 -22.87
N VAL A 395 -8.68 17.70 -23.36
CA VAL A 395 -7.37 17.17 -22.98
C VAL A 395 -6.33 18.16 -23.50
N GLY A 396 -5.57 18.77 -22.60
CA GLY A 396 -4.47 19.67 -22.94
C GLY A 396 -3.36 18.93 -23.70
N PRO A 397 -2.58 19.63 -24.54
CA PRO A 397 -1.55 18.99 -25.36
C PRO A 397 -0.41 18.46 -24.48
N ASP A 398 -0.13 17.16 -24.60
CA ASP A 398 1.09 16.52 -24.13
C ASP A 398 2.31 17.23 -24.73
N ARG A 399 2.97 18.06 -23.92
CA ARG A 399 4.31 18.55 -24.22
C ARG A 399 5.27 17.52 -23.65
N PRO A 400 6.16 16.88 -24.45
CA PRO A 400 7.10 15.93 -23.90
C PRO A 400 7.99 16.65 -22.88
N PRO A 401 8.07 16.16 -21.63
CA PRO A 401 8.89 16.80 -20.60
C PRO A 401 10.36 16.79 -21.05
N GLN A 402 11.04 17.91 -20.80
CA GLN A 402 12.47 18.00 -21.00
C GLN A 402 13.14 17.03 -20.03
N ALA A 403 14.01 16.15 -20.53
CA ALA A 403 14.63 15.10 -19.73
C ALA A 403 15.37 15.70 -18.51
N LEU A 404 14.87 15.40 -17.31
CA LEU A 404 15.49 15.79 -16.05
C LEU A 404 16.92 15.21 -15.97
N ARG A 405 17.88 16.02 -15.54
CA ARG A 405 19.28 15.58 -15.32
C ARG A 405 19.69 15.97 -13.90
N LEU A 406 19.83 14.96 -13.05
CA LEU A 406 20.24 15.14 -11.65
C LEU A 406 21.65 14.60 -11.43
N HIS A 407 22.40 15.27 -10.56
CA HIS A 407 23.61 14.71 -9.95
C HIS A 407 23.24 13.76 -8.79
N LEU A 408 24.18 12.90 -8.35
CA LEU A 408 23.85 11.84 -7.38
C LEU A 408 23.38 12.41 -6.03
N ARG A 409 24.00 13.48 -5.55
CA ARG A 409 23.61 14.12 -4.28
C ARG A 409 22.23 14.76 -4.34
N GLU A 410 21.91 15.37 -5.48
CA GLU A 410 20.60 15.96 -5.72
C GLU A 410 19.52 14.87 -5.81
N ALA A 411 19.79 13.80 -6.55
CA ALA A 411 18.92 12.64 -6.61
C ALA A 411 18.74 12.00 -5.22
N TYR A 412 19.83 11.85 -4.45
CA TYR A 412 19.78 11.31 -3.09
C TYR A 412 18.82 12.12 -2.23
N PHE A 413 18.96 13.44 -2.19
CA PHE A 413 18.07 14.33 -1.43
C PHE A 413 16.60 14.22 -1.88
N LEU A 414 16.34 14.29 -3.19
CA LEU A 414 14.98 14.28 -3.73
C LEU A 414 14.24 12.93 -3.55
N LEU A 415 14.98 11.83 -3.45
CA LEU A 415 14.40 10.49 -3.33
C LEU A 415 14.12 10.05 -1.88
N GLN A 416 14.47 10.87 -0.87
CA GLN A 416 14.30 10.52 0.55
C GLN A 416 12.83 10.40 1.01
N GLY A 417 11.91 11.10 0.34
CA GLY A 417 10.49 11.15 0.68
C GLY A 417 9.67 10.03 0.04
N ARG A 418 8.33 10.12 0.08
CA ARG A 418 7.42 9.17 -0.58
C ARG A 418 6.97 9.58 -1.97
N ALA A 419 6.60 10.85 -2.13
CA ALA A 419 6.19 11.40 -3.41
C ALA A 419 7.31 11.26 -4.45
N MET A 420 6.92 11.06 -5.71
CA MET A 420 7.83 11.00 -6.83
C MET A 420 7.14 11.58 -8.06
N GLU A 421 7.45 12.83 -8.37
CA GLU A 421 6.91 13.53 -9.54
C GLU A 421 7.22 12.78 -10.85
N PRO A 422 6.40 12.93 -11.90
CA PRO A 422 6.57 12.20 -13.15
C PRO A 422 7.98 12.30 -13.76
N ALA A 423 8.59 13.49 -13.76
CA ALA A 423 9.94 13.67 -14.29
C ALA A 423 11.01 12.96 -13.45
N LEU A 424 10.89 13.00 -12.12
CA LEU A 424 11.78 12.26 -11.22
C LEU A 424 11.59 10.75 -11.37
N ARG A 425 10.34 10.29 -11.57
CA ARG A 425 10.02 8.90 -11.84
C ARG A 425 10.68 8.40 -13.11
N GLU A 426 10.57 9.14 -14.21
CA GLU A 426 11.23 8.79 -15.47
C GLU A 426 12.75 8.69 -15.32
N TRP A 427 13.34 9.63 -14.60
CA TRP A 427 14.77 9.61 -14.28
C TRP A 427 15.16 8.39 -13.42
N ALA A 428 14.38 8.08 -12.38
CA ALA A 428 14.62 6.94 -11.50
C ALA A 428 14.52 5.60 -12.27
N VAL A 429 13.53 5.47 -13.17
CA VAL A 429 13.39 4.31 -14.06
C VAL A 429 14.62 4.15 -14.96
N ALA A 430 15.12 5.25 -15.53
CA ALA A 430 16.34 5.22 -16.34
C ALA A 430 17.56 4.81 -15.52
N CYS A 431 17.72 5.34 -14.30
CA CYS A 431 18.79 4.99 -13.37
C CYS A 431 18.79 3.49 -13.05
N VAL A 432 17.63 2.92 -12.70
CA VAL A 432 17.49 1.49 -12.39
C VAL A 432 17.81 0.64 -13.61
N ARG A 433 17.27 0.97 -14.79
CA ARG A 433 17.54 0.22 -16.02
C ARG A 433 19.01 0.23 -16.42
N GLU A 434 19.68 1.36 -16.29
CA GLU A 434 21.12 1.46 -16.57
C GLU A 434 21.92 0.57 -15.62
N ARG A 435 21.61 0.60 -14.32
CA ARG A 435 22.27 -0.26 -13.32
C ARG A 435 22.06 -1.75 -13.61
N LEU A 436 20.85 -2.16 -13.96
CA LEU A 436 20.53 -3.54 -14.33
C LEU A 436 21.23 -3.95 -15.63
N HIS A 437 21.33 -3.04 -16.60
CA HIS A 437 22.06 -3.28 -17.85
C HIS A 437 23.55 -3.52 -17.60
N GLN A 438 24.18 -2.73 -16.73
CA GLN A 438 25.57 -2.92 -16.33
C GLN A 438 25.79 -4.26 -15.61
N ALA A 439 24.88 -4.62 -14.70
CA ALA A 439 24.93 -5.86 -13.94
C ALA A 439 24.89 -7.11 -14.84
N THR A 440 24.04 -7.11 -15.87
CA THR A 440 23.88 -8.23 -16.80
C THR A 440 25.06 -8.40 -17.77
N ARG A 441 25.92 -7.38 -17.92
CA ARG A 441 27.10 -7.39 -18.81
C ARG A 441 28.42 -7.68 -18.09
N SER A 442 28.41 -7.72 -16.76
CA SER A 442 29.58 -8.04 -15.95
C SER A 442 29.98 -9.52 -16.12
N PRO A 443 31.28 -9.87 -16.12
CA PRO A 443 31.77 -11.18 -16.60
C PRO A 443 31.28 -12.39 -15.78
N ARG A 444 31.28 -13.54 -16.47
CA ARG A 444 30.75 -14.92 -16.23
C ARG A 444 30.28 -15.37 -14.83
N PRO A 445 29.31 -16.31 -14.78
CA PRO A 445 28.73 -16.79 -13.53
C PRO A 445 29.77 -17.39 -12.57
N GLY A 446 29.74 -16.92 -11.32
CA GLY A 446 30.52 -17.49 -10.22
C GLY A 446 29.70 -18.51 -9.41
N GLU A 447 30.37 -19.28 -8.55
CA GLU A 447 29.72 -20.26 -7.64
C GLU A 447 28.64 -19.66 -6.72
N ARG A 448 28.61 -18.33 -6.58
CA ARG A 448 27.66 -17.58 -5.74
C ARG A 448 26.46 -17.02 -6.49
N ASP A 449 26.26 -17.42 -7.74
CA ASP A 449 25.13 -17.00 -8.54
C ASP A 449 23.85 -17.77 -8.24
N LEU A 450 22.72 -17.09 -8.40
CA LEU A 450 21.42 -17.75 -8.44
C LEU A 450 21.34 -18.78 -9.58
N PRO A 451 20.64 -19.92 -9.35
CA PRO A 451 20.46 -20.98 -10.34
C PRO A 451 20.02 -20.46 -11.72
N ALA A 452 20.48 -21.11 -12.79
CA ALA A 452 20.17 -20.69 -14.16
C ALA A 452 18.66 -20.73 -14.46
N ALA A 453 17.97 -21.74 -13.94
CA ALA A 453 16.53 -21.88 -13.98
C ALA A 453 15.99 -22.06 -12.56
N TRP A 454 14.83 -21.46 -12.30
CA TRP A 454 14.13 -21.70 -11.05
C TRP A 454 13.35 -23.01 -11.11
N GLN A 455 13.33 -23.71 -9.99
CA GLN A 455 12.51 -24.89 -9.75
C GLN A 455 11.90 -24.77 -8.35
N PRO A 456 10.62 -25.13 -8.14
CA PRO A 456 9.98 -25.04 -6.84
C PRO A 456 10.80 -25.70 -5.72
N GLY A 457 11.05 -24.96 -4.64
CA GLY A 457 11.74 -25.48 -3.46
C GLY A 457 13.27 -25.59 -3.58
N THR A 458 13.88 -25.13 -4.67
CA THR A 458 15.35 -25.20 -4.84
C THR A 458 16.12 -24.05 -4.20
N LEU A 459 15.45 -22.94 -3.90
CA LEU A 459 16.11 -21.74 -3.39
C LEU A 459 16.61 -21.90 -1.93
N ARG A 460 15.88 -22.63 -1.09
CA ARG A 460 16.27 -22.89 0.30
C ARG A 460 17.52 -23.77 0.43
N PRO A 461 17.64 -24.92 -0.27
CA PRO A 461 18.90 -25.66 -0.34
C PRO A 461 20.05 -24.80 -0.86
N TRP A 462 19.84 -24.05 -1.95
CA TRP A 462 20.87 -23.15 -2.49
C TRP A 462 21.34 -22.12 -1.45
N LEU A 463 20.41 -21.55 -0.66
CA LEU A 463 20.74 -20.58 0.37
C LEU A 463 21.64 -21.17 1.48
N LEU A 464 21.39 -22.42 1.88
CA LEU A 464 22.23 -23.15 2.84
C LEU A 464 23.63 -23.40 2.26
N ASP A 465 23.73 -23.81 0.99
CA ASP A 465 25.01 -24.02 0.33
C ASP A 465 25.84 -22.72 0.27
N GLN A 466 25.19 -21.58 0.02
CA GLN A 466 25.84 -20.27 0.04
C GLN A 466 26.31 -19.87 1.44
N HIS A 467 25.52 -20.15 2.47
CA HIS A 467 25.92 -19.93 3.86
C HIS A 467 27.17 -20.72 4.22
N ASP A 468 27.21 -22.00 3.85
CA ASP A 468 28.37 -22.87 4.10
C ASP A 468 29.61 -22.40 3.32
N LEU A 469 29.43 -21.88 2.10
CA LEU A 469 30.52 -21.27 1.32
C LEU A 469 31.09 -20.02 2.01
N HIS A 470 30.24 -19.17 2.57
CA HIS A 470 30.68 -18.01 3.38
C HIS A 470 31.40 -18.46 4.65
N GLY A 471 30.89 -19.48 5.35
CA GLY A 471 31.55 -20.04 6.54
C GLY A 471 32.98 -20.50 6.24
N ARG A 472 33.17 -21.28 5.17
CA ARG A 472 34.49 -21.75 4.75
C ARG A 472 35.44 -20.62 4.32
N ALA A 473 34.93 -19.63 3.59
CA ALA A 473 35.73 -18.49 3.16
C ALA A 473 36.25 -17.65 4.36
N TYR A 474 35.39 -17.45 5.36
CA TYR A 474 35.74 -16.77 6.59
C TYR A 474 36.81 -17.52 7.39
N GLU A 475 36.67 -18.84 7.57
CA GLU A 475 37.67 -19.65 8.27
C GLU A 475 39.06 -19.50 7.63
N GLN A 476 39.12 -19.46 6.29
CA GLN A 476 40.35 -19.27 5.54
C GLN A 476 40.95 -17.86 5.67
N SER A 477 40.14 -16.82 5.93
CA SER A 477 40.59 -15.43 6.06
C SER A 477 40.85 -14.98 7.50
N SER A 478 40.22 -15.63 8.48
CA SER A 478 40.18 -15.24 9.91
C SER A 478 41.54 -15.20 10.63
N SER A 479 42.56 -15.85 10.08
CA SER A 479 43.93 -15.91 10.65
C SER A 479 44.82 -14.72 10.26
N LYS A 480 44.33 -13.79 9.43
CA LYS A 480 45.09 -12.60 9.01
C LYS A 480 45.09 -11.53 10.10
N ALA A 481 46.27 -10.99 10.42
CA ALA A 481 46.43 -9.87 11.34
C ALA A 481 45.67 -8.62 10.85
N VAL A 482 45.06 -7.88 11.77
CA VAL A 482 44.43 -6.58 11.47
C VAL A 482 45.53 -5.56 11.18
N THR A 483 45.68 -5.18 9.91
CA THR A 483 46.61 -4.14 9.46
C THR A 483 45.92 -2.78 9.24
N VAL A 484 44.64 -2.69 9.58
CA VAL A 484 43.78 -1.53 9.35
C VAL A 484 44.05 -0.44 10.37
N THR A 485 44.33 0.79 9.94
CA THR A 485 44.54 1.93 10.86
C THR A 485 43.21 2.44 11.41
N ARG A 486 43.25 3.16 12.54
CA ARG A 486 42.05 3.74 13.15
C ARG A 486 41.40 4.77 12.22
N GLU A 487 42.21 5.59 11.57
CA GLU A 487 41.78 6.65 10.66
C GLU A 487 41.05 6.07 9.45
N ASP A 488 41.54 4.95 8.90
CA ASP A 488 40.90 4.27 7.77
C ASP A 488 39.55 3.64 8.18
N VAL A 489 39.41 3.14 9.41
CA VAL A 489 38.11 2.68 9.94
C VAL A 489 37.12 3.85 10.04
N ILE A 490 37.56 5.01 10.53
CA ILE A 490 36.70 6.20 10.62
C ILE A 490 36.28 6.69 9.24
N GLU A 491 37.24 6.84 8.33
CA GLU A 491 36.98 7.28 6.96
C GLU A 491 36.03 6.31 6.26
N SER A 492 36.25 5.00 6.41
CA SER A 492 35.37 4.02 5.79
C SER A 492 33.94 4.05 6.34
N THR A 493 33.80 4.18 7.66
CA THR A 493 32.50 4.32 8.32
C THR A 493 31.79 5.60 7.86
N LEU A 494 32.51 6.71 7.71
CA LEU A 494 31.94 7.95 7.18
C LEU A 494 31.46 7.78 5.73
N GLN A 495 32.26 7.18 4.85
CA GLN A 495 31.88 7.02 3.44
C GLN A 495 30.71 6.04 3.23
N LEU A 496 30.43 5.15 4.18
CA LEU A 496 29.27 4.25 4.15
C LEU A 496 27.99 4.89 4.69
N ALA A 497 28.08 6.04 5.35
CA ALA A 497 26.92 6.69 5.99
C ALA A 497 25.74 6.94 5.03
N PRO A 498 25.92 7.40 3.77
CA PRO A 498 24.78 7.61 2.87
C PRO A 498 23.97 6.35 2.56
N LEU A 499 24.59 5.17 2.68
CA LEU A 499 23.96 3.88 2.45
C LEU A 499 23.31 3.33 3.72
N ILE A 500 24.08 3.26 4.82
CA ILE A 500 23.60 2.60 6.05
C ILE A 500 22.53 3.44 6.75
N LEU A 501 22.57 4.77 6.64
CA LEU A 501 21.54 5.63 7.23
C LEU A 501 20.20 5.60 6.47
N ILE A 502 20.12 4.87 5.35
CA ILE A 502 18.86 4.59 4.63
C ILE A 502 18.57 3.08 4.61
N ASP A 503 19.00 2.34 5.63
CA ASP A 503 18.81 0.89 5.66
C ASP A 503 17.35 0.48 5.44
N GLY A 504 17.15 -0.62 4.73
CA GLY A 504 15.84 -1.08 4.26
C GLY A 504 15.17 -0.21 3.18
N ALA A 505 15.74 0.91 2.72
CA ALA A 505 15.06 1.83 1.79
C ALA A 505 14.62 1.19 0.46
N TRP A 506 15.30 0.14 -0.02
CA TRP A 506 14.88 -0.58 -1.22
C TRP A 506 13.55 -1.34 -1.05
N LEU A 507 13.10 -1.54 0.20
CA LEU A 507 11.82 -2.15 0.56
C LEU A 507 10.76 -1.13 0.95
N GLN A 508 11.07 0.17 0.90
CA GLN A 508 10.15 1.24 1.27
C GLN A 508 8.76 1.04 0.63
N GLY A 509 8.69 0.66 -0.64
CA GLY A 509 7.44 0.40 -1.37
C GLY A 509 6.49 -0.62 -0.73
N PHE A 510 7.00 -1.54 0.09
CA PHE A 510 6.21 -2.60 0.75
C PHE A 510 5.54 -2.15 2.04
N THR A 511 5.57 -0.87 2.40
CA THR A 511 4.62 -0.32 3.39
C THR A 511 3.22 -0.14 2.80
N ASP A 512 3.08 -0.12 1.47
CA ASP A 512 1.78 -0.08 0.80
C ASP A 512 0.95 -1.28 1.22
N THR A 513 -0.23 -1.04 1.80
CA THR A 513 -1.03 -2.09 2.44
C THR A 513 -1.44 -3.21 1.49
N ALA A 514 -1.59 -2.91 0.19
CA ALA A 514 -1.91 -3.92 -0.80
C ALA A 514 -0.75 -4.92 -0.98
N LEU A 515 0.48 -4.39 -1.07
CA LEU A 515 1.70 -5.16 -1.22
C LEU A 515 2.09 -5.86 0.09
N ALA A 516 2.11 -5.13 1.21
CA ALA A 516 2.53 -5.60 2.53
C ALA A 516 1.74 -6.83 3.01
N CYS A 517 0.47 -6.92 2.64
CA CYS A 517 -0.41 -8.02 3.05
C CYS A 517 -0.54 -9.11 1.97
N SER A 518 0.31 -9.09 0.93
CA SER A 518 0.42 -10.18 -0.05
C SER A 518 1.44 -11.22 0.43
N GLU A 519 1.33 -12.48 -0.01
CA GLU A 519 2.29 -13.53 0.36
C GLU A 519 3.73 -13.18 -0.06
N THR A 520 3.90 -12.48 -1.19
CA THR A 520 5.20 -12.00 -1.65
C THR A 520 5.70 -10.81 -0.84
N GLY A 521 4.84 -9.86 -0.49
CA GLY A 521 5.25 -8.60 0.13
C GLY A 521 5.31 -8.62 1.66
N ALA A 522 4.57 -9.50 2.34
CA ALA A 522 4.62 -9.66 3.79
C ALA A 522 6.03 -9.91 4.35
N PRO A 523 6.82 -10.87 3.81
CA PRO A 523 8.22 -11.06 4.25
C PRO A 523 9.10 -9.82 3.99
N LEU A 524 8.85 -9.07 2.92
CA LEU A 524 9.61 -7.86 2.59
C LEU A 524 9.28 -6.70 3.54
N PHE A 525 8.01 -6.54 3.90
CA PHE A 525 7.62 -5.58 4.93
C PHE A 525 8.18 -5.97 6.30
N ALA A 526 8.22 -7.26 6.63
CA ALA A 526 8.82 -7.74 7.87
C ALA A 526 10.32 -7.41 7.97
N THR A 527 11.08 -7.62 6.89
CA THR A 527 12.47 -7.15 6.80
C THR A 527 12.54 -5.63 7.00
N TYR A 528 11.78 -4.83 6.24
CA TYR A 528 11.76 -3.38 6.38
C TYR A 528 11.45 -2.89 7.81
N TRP A 529 10.52 -3.56 8.49
CA TRP A 529 10.15 -3.26 9.87
C TRP A 529 11.27 -3.59 10.87
N ASP A 530 11.98 -4.69 10.65
CA ASP A 530 13.12 -5.12 11.48
C ASP A 530 14.31 -4.16 11.29
N GLU A 531 14.61 -3.76 10.05
CA GLU A 531 15.63 -2.75 9.69
C GLU A 531 15.44 -1.42 10.43
N LEU A 532 14.18 -1.02 10.62
CA LEU A 532 13.83 0.20 11.34
C LEU A 532 13.68 0.00 12.85
N GLY A 533 14.04 -1.18 13.36
CA GLY A 533 14.17 -1.49 14.78
C GLY A 533 12.89 -1.93 15.46
N ASN A 534 11.89 -2.43 14.71
CA ASN A 534 10.60 -2.85 15.27
C ASN A 534 9.93 -1.80 16.18
N GLY A 535 10.03 -0.52 15.82
CA GLY A 535 9.47 0.58 16.60
C GLY A 535 10.26 0.93 17.86
N GLN A 536 11.39 0.27 18.10
CA GLN A 536 12.28 0.50 19.22
C GLN A 536 13.52 1.26 18.75
N VAL A 537 13.68 2.49 19.24
CA VAL A 537 14.82 3.36 18.88
C VAL A 537 16.18 2.69 19.14
N ALA A 538 16.29 1.86 20.18
CA ALA A 538 17.52 1.15 20.53
C ALA A 538 17.92 0.04 19.54
N LEU A 539 16.98 -0.41 18.70
CA LEU A 539 17.18 -1.41 17.66
C LEU A 539 17.18 -0.79 16.25
N ASN A 540 16.94 0.52 16.11
CA ASN A 540 16.84 1.16 14.81
C ASN A 540 18.22 1.23 14.13
N HIS A 541 18.39 0.59 12.98
CA HIS A 541 19.69 0.45 12.33
C HIS A 541 20.34 1.79 11.97
N PRO A 542 19.63 2.75 11.33
CA PRO A 542 20.19 4.08 11.07
C PRO A 542 20.66 4.78 12.35
N ARG A 543 19.88 4.69 13.44
CA ARG A 543 20.24 5.31 14.71
C ARG A 543 21.48 4.67 15.35
N ILE A 544 21.57 3.34 15.38
CA ILE A 544 22.75 2.62 15.88
C ILE A 544 23.99 3.06 15.11
N TYR A 545 23.88 3.20 13.78
CA TYR A 545 24.99 3.65 12.94
C TYR A 545 25.36 5.12 13.19
N ARG A 546 24.37 5.99 13.40
CA ARG A 546 24.62 7.40 13.77
C ARG A 546 25.33 7.51 15.11
N ASP A 547 24.97 6.69 16.09
CA ASP A 547 25.64 6.63 17.39
C ASP A 547 27.08 6.10 17.25
N LEU A 548 27.34 5.16 16.32
CA LEU A 548 28.70 4.71 15.95
C LEU A 548 29.53 5.86 15.36
N LEU A 549 29.02 6.59 14.37
CA LEU A 549 29.68 7.78 13.81
C LEU A 549 29.97 8.81 14.91
N ALA A 550 29.02 9.00 15.82
CA ALA A 550 29.18 9.92 16.93
C ALA A 550 30.33 9.50 17.88
N SER A 551 30.51 8.20 18.11
CA SER A 551 31.64 7.66 18.89
C SER A 551 33.01 7.86 18.21
N MET A 552 33.01 8.14 16.90
CA MET A 552 34.19 8.48 16.10
C MET A 552 34.44 9.99 15.98
N ASP A 553 33.72 10.82 16.74
CA ASP A 553 33.66 12.28 16.59
C ASP A 553 33.19 12.78 15.21
N VAL A 554 32.44 11.94 14.49
CA VAL A 554 31.78 12.30 13.24
C VAL A 554 30.32 12.63 13.53
N ARG A 555 29.93 13.89 13.31
CA ARG A 555 28.52 14.32 13.34
C ARG A 555 28.09 14.72 11.92
N LEU A 556 27.01 14.12 11.45
CA LEU A 556 26.37 14.42 10.17
C LEU A 556 25.00 15.04 10.42
N ALA A 557 24.54 15.88 9.49
CA ALA A 557 23.19 16.43 9.49
C ALA A 557 22.12 15.31 9.37
N PRO A 558 20.82 15.61 9.60
CA PRO A 558 19.75 14.64 9.38
C PRO A 558 19.82 14.05 7.97
N THR A 559 19.61 12.74 7.82
CA THR A 559 19.81 12.01 6.55
C THR A 559 19.00 12.59 5.40
N GLY A 560 17.77 13.02 5.68
CA GLY A 560 16.87 13.65 4.71
C GLY A 560 17.23 15.08 4.31
N SER A 561 18.26 15.70 4.89
CA SER A 561 18.58 17.12 4.68
C SER A 561 19.50 17.36 3.48
N TRP A 562 19.37 18.54 2.88
CA TRP A 562 20.31 19.02 1.86
C TRP A 562 21.74 19.14 2.39
N GLU A 563 21.90 19.53 3.67
CA GLU A 563 23.20 19.63 4.33
C GLU A 563 23.92 18.28 4.39
N PHE A 564 23.21 17.18 4.66
CA PHE A 564 23.79 15.84 4.62
C PHE A 564 24.25 15.48 3.19
N ALA A 565 23.38 15.68 2.21
CA ALA A 565 23.69 15.35 0.81
C ALA A 565 24.88 16.15 0.26
N THR A 566 25.12 17.35 0.78
CA THR A 566 26.20 18.25 0.34
C THR A 566 27.41 18.30 1.27
N ASP A 567 27.47 17.43 2.29
CA ASP A 567 28.63 17.38 3.19
C ASP A 567 29.92 17.11 2.37
N PRO A 568 30.92 18.01 2.46
CA PRO A 568 32.14 17.93 1.63
C PRO A 568 33.05 16.77 2.01
N ARG A 569 32.84 16.14 3.18
CA ARG A 569 33.61 14.98 3.61
C ARG A 569 33.15 13.68 2.93
N LEU A 570 31.91 13.61 2.47
CA LEU A 570 31.39 12.47 1.73
C LEU A 570 31.87 12.54 0.27
N ALA A 571 32.26 11.41 -0.33
CA ALA A 571 32.62 11.34 -1.74
C ALA A 571 31.38 11.18 -2.63
N GLU A 572 31.44 11.66 -3.88
CA GLU A 572 30.35 11.48 -4.86
C GLU A 572 29.99 10.00 -5.07
N ALA A 573 31.01 9.13 -5.12
CA ALA A 573 30.83 7.69 -5.29
C ALA A 573 30.05 7.02 -4.14
N SER A 574 30.00 7.64 -2.95
CA SER A 574 29.26 7.14 -1.79
C SER A 574 27.75 7.20 -2.00
N PHE A 575 27.28 8.00 -2.97
CA PHE A 575 25.87 8.15 -3.31
C PHE A 575 25.39 7.23 -4.45
N GLU A 576 26.29 6.57 -5.18
CA GLU A 576 25.93 5.75 -6.36
C GLU A 576 24.98 4.59 -6.03
N LEU A 577 25.29 3.80 -5.00
CA LEU A 577 24.47 2.68 -4.56
C LEU A 577 23.20 3.12 -3.83
N PRO A 578 23.23 4.05 -2.85
CA PRO A 578 22.01 4.44 -2.15
C PRO A 578 20.99 5.13 -3.08
N VAL A 579 21.42 5.91 -4.07
CA VAL A 579 20.50 6.46 -5.07
C VAL A 579 19.80 5.35 -5.85
N TYR A 580 20.52 4.28 -6.21
CA TYR A 580 19.91 3.11 -6.85
C TYR A 580 18.87 2.43 -5.93
N TRP A 581 19.17 2.27 -4.64
CA TRP A 581 18.24 1.69 -3.65
C TRP A 581 16.99 2.54 -3.45
N LEU A 582 17.15 3.86 -3.34
CA LEU A 582 16.03 4.80 -3.22
C LEU A 582 15.14 4.78 -4.47
N CYS A 583 15.73 4.67 -5.67
CA CYS A 583 14.96 4.50 -6.90
C CYS A 583 14.16 3.19 -6.90
N LEU A 584 14.76 2.06 -6.51
CA LEU A 584 14.08 0.77 -6.42
C LEU A 584 12.93 0.80 -5.41
N GLY A 585 13.17 1.33 -4.21
CA GLY A 585 12.19 1.40 -3.13
C GLY A 585 10.92 2.16 -3.50
N LYS A 586 11.01 3.08 -4.45
CA LYS A 586 9.87 3.86 -4.98
C LYS A 586 9.14 3.22 -6.15
N LEU A 587 9.64 2.11 -6.68
CA LEU A 587 9.13 1.45 -7.89
C LEU A 587 8.81 -0.04 -7.66
N PRO A 588 8.07 -0.39 -6.59
CA PRO A 588 7.80 -1.78 -6.25
C PRO A 588 6.89 -2.50 -7.25
N ALA A 589 6.00 -1.82 -7.97
CA ALA A 589 5.15 -2.47 -8.98
C ALA A 589 5.92 -2.69 -10.28
N MET A 590 6.77 -1.75 -10.67
CA MET A 590 7.55 -1.85 -11.90
C MET A 590 8.69 -2.85 -11.80
N PHE A 591 9.43 -2.83 -10.67
CA PHE A 591 10.67 -3.60 -10.49
C PHE A 591 10.58 -4.69 -9.41
N LEU A 592 9.37 -5.22 -9.12
CA LEU A 592 9.16 -6.26 -8.10
C LEU A 592 10.19 -7.42 -8.19
N PRO A 593 10.39 -8.09 -9.35
CA PRO A 593 11.33 -9.20 -9.42
C PRO A 593 12.78 -8.77 -9.17
N GLU A 594 13.18 -7.61 -9.66
CA GLU A 594 14.52 -7.08 -9.42
C GLU A 594 14.75 -6.72 -7.95
N ILE A 595 13.74 -6.16 -7.28
CA ILE A 595 13.80 -5.88 -5.83
C ILE A 595 13.93 -7.19 -5.05
N LEU A 596 13.19 -8.25 -5.41
CA LEU A 596 13.31 -9.56 -4.76
C LEU A 596 14.72 -10.13 -4.85
N GLY A 597 15.32 -10.07 -6.05
CA GLY A 597 16.69 -10.52 -6.26
C GLY A 597 17.73 -9.69 -5.52
N MET A 598 17.58 -8.36 -5.56
CA MET A 598 18.46 -7.43 -4.86
C MET A 598 18.37 -7.62 -3.35
N ASN A 599 17.16 -7.77 -2.80
CA ASN A 599 16.90 -8.06 -1.39
C ASN A 599 17.68 -9.30 -0.95
N LEU A 600 17.51 -10.43 -1.66
CA LEU A 600 18.24 -11.66 -1.35
C LEU A 600 19.77 -11.47 -1.39
N ALA A 601 20.29 -10.69 -2.34
CA ALA A 601 21.73 -10.39 -2.40
C ALA A 601 22.20 -9.57 -1.19
N MET A 602 21.37 -8.65 -0.68
CA MET A 602 21.69 -7.84 0.49
C MET A 602 21.67 -8.67 1.76
N GLU A 603 20.60 -9.42 2.01
CA GLU A 603 20.49 -10.26 3.21
C GLU A 603 21.59 -11.32 3.28
N LEU A 604 21.93 -11.92 2.14
CA LEU A 604 23.00 -12.92 2.08
C LEU A 604 24.39 -12.29 2.33
N SER A 605 24.55 -10.98 2.14
CA SER A 605 25.80 -10.28 2.46
C SER A 605 26.01 -10.10 3.97
N GLY A 606 24.91 -9.99 4.73
CA GLY A 606 24.87 -9.88 6.19
C GLY A 606 25.43 -11.09 6.94
N VAL A 607 25.29 -12.28 6.35
CA VAL A 607 25.84 -13.54 6.86
C VAL A 607 27.23 -13.88 6.29
N GLY A 608 27.83 -12.96 5.54
CA GLY A 608 29.09 -13.17 4.81
C GLY A 608 30.35 -12.60 5.49
N ASP A 609 31.48 -12.74 4.79
CA ASP A 609 32.82 -12.36 5.25
C ASP A 609 32.91 -10.87 5.68
N GLY A 610 32.20 -9.98 4.98
CA GLY A 610 32.30 -8.53 5.15
C GLY A 610 31.90 -8.02 6.55
N TYR A 611 30.76 -8.47 7.08
CA TYR A 611 30.28 -8.04 8.40
C TYR A 611 31.15 -8.58 9.54
N ARG A 612 31.67 -9.80 9.39
CA ARG A 612 32.58 -10.41 10.38
C ARG A 612 33.94 -9.73 10.41
N ASP A 613 34.45 -9.28 9.25
CA ASP A 613 35.67 -8.50 9.19
C ASP A 613 35.48 -7.07 9.74
N ALA A 614 34.34 -6.43 9.45
CA ALA A 614 33.97 -5.14 10.04
C ALA A 614 33.95 -5.18 11.56
N ARG A 615 33.33 -6.24 12.11
CA ARG A 615 33.33 -6.49 13.54
C ARG A 615 34.74 -6.55 14.11
N ARG A 616 35.66 -7.27 13.46
CA ARG A 616 37.06 -7.38 13.89
C ARG A 616 37.77 -6.04 13.85
N PHE A 617 37.58 -5.24 12.80
CA PHE A 617 38.23 -3.93 12.66
C PHE A 617 37.70 -2.89 13.64
N LEU A 618 36.38 -2.81 13.82
CA LEU A 618 35.74 -1.93 14.81
C LEU A 618 36.21 -2.28 16.22
N ALA A 619 36.17 -3.57 16.59
CA ALA A 619 36.60 -4.04 17.90
C ALA A 619 38.09 -3.77 18.17
N ALA A 620 38.96 -3.97 17.16
CA ALA A 620 40.41 -3.73 17.29
C ALA A 620 40.75 -2.27 17.66
N HIS A 621 39.88 -1.32 17.33
CA HIS A 621 40.05 0.11 17.60
C HIS A 621 39.10 0.65 18.68
N GLY A 622 38.41 -0.23 19.41
CA GLY A 622 37.54 0.14 20.53
C GLY A 622 36.21 0.80 20.13
N PHE A 623 35.76 0.64 18.89
CA PHE A 623 34.46 1.13 18.42
C PHE A 623 33.35 0.10 18.65
N SER A 624 32.10 0.58 18.73
CA SER A 624 30.93 -0.30 18.87
C SER A 624 30.78 -1.21 17.66
N THR A 625 30.48 -2.48 17.92
CA THR A 625 30.17 -3.50 16.91
C THR A 625 28.67 -3.78 16.79
N GLN A 626 27.82 -3.04 17.52
CA GLN A 626 26.39 -3.35 17.65
C GLN A 626 25.68 -3.49 16.29
N PHE A 627 25.93 -2.56 15.35
CA PHE A 627 25.34 -2.61 14.01
C PHE A 627 25.66 -3.93 13.29
N VAL A 628 26.91 -4.37 13.33
CA VAL A 628 27.35 -5.58 12.62
C VAL A 628 26.99 -6.86 13.39
N ASP A 629 26.97 -6.82 14.71
CA ASP A 629 26.55 -7.95 15.55
C ASP A 629 25.06 -8.28 15.36
N LEU A 630 24.24 -7.24 15.17
CA LEU A 630 22.81 -7.37 14.90
C LEU A 630 22.58 -8.12 13.57
N HIS A 631 23.13 -7.62 12.46
CA HIS A 631 23.02 -8.22 11.11
C HIS A 631 23.55 -9.67 11.04
N ASN A 632 24.65 -9.98 11.74
CA ASN A 632 25.14 -11.37 11.84
C ASN A 632 24.10 -12.35 12.44
N THR A 633 23.09 -11.84 13.15
CA THR A 633 22.03 -12.63 13.78
C THR A 633 20.73 -12.58 12.98
N ILE A 634 20.25 -11.38 12.63
CA ILE A 634 18.94 -11.21 11.99
C ILE A 634 18.92 -11.64 10.53
N ASP A 635 20.07 -11.63 9.83
CA ASP A 635 20.14 -11.98 8.40
C ASP A 635 20.24 -13.50 8.15
N ASN A 636 20.14 -14.31 9.21
CA ASN A 636 20.37 -15.75 9.16
C ASN A 636 19.48 -16.47 8.12
N VAL A 637 20.01 -17.57 7.58
CA VAL A 637 19.37 -18.35 6.49
C VAL A 637 18.25 -19.28 6.95
N ALA A 638 18.02 -19.41 8.25
CA ALA A 638 17.01 -20.29 8.82
C ALA A 638 15.66 -19.57 8.95
N THR A 639 15.61 -18.54 9.81
CA THR A 639 14.40 -17.79 10.17
C THR A 639 14.59 -16.27 10.09
N GLY A 640 15.73 -15.82 9.56
CA GLY A 640 16.07 -14.41 9.41
C GLY A 640 15.74 -13.82 8.05
N HIS A 641 16.32 -12.67 7.73
CA HIS A 641 15.97 -11.92 6.52
C HIS A 641 16.31 -12.69 5.24
N SER A 642 17.43 -13.41 5.20
CA SER A 642 17.79 -14.26 4.06
C SER A 642 16.73 -15.34 3.79
N ALA A 643 16.16 -15.90 4.87
CA ALA A 643 15.07 -16.87 4.79
C ALA A 643 13.78 -16.25 4.24
N TRP A 644 13.42 -15.06 4.72
CA TRP A 644 12.25 -14.30 4.25
C TRP A 644 12.40 -13.83 2.81
N ALA A 645 13.60 -13.40 2.40
CA ALA A 645 13.91 -13.04 1.01
C ALA A 645 13.70 -14.23 0.06
N ALA A 646 14.18 -15.42 0.43
CA ALA A 646 13.96 -16.63 -0.35
C ALA A 646 12.48 -17.02 -0.41
N GLU A 647 11.75 -16.87 0.70
CA GLU A 647 10.31 -17.11 0.75
C GLU A 647 9.54 -16.15 -0.18
N ALA A 648 9.86 -14.85 -0.16
CA ALA A 648 9.25 -13.85 -1.03
C ALA A 648 9.44 -14.20 -2.52
N ILE A 649 10.64 -14.63 -2.91
CA ILE A 649 10.96 -15.10 -4.26
C ILE A 649 10.13 -16.34 -4.61
N GLU A 650 10.06 -17.33 -3.73
CA GLU A 650 9.29 -18.55 -3.98
C GLU A 650 7.79 -18.26 -4.16
N HIS A 651 7.20 -17.38 -3.35
CA HIS A 651 5.80 -16.95 -3.51
C HIS A 651 5.59 -16.22 -4.85
N HIS A 652 6.50 -15.30 -5.22
CA HIS A 652 6.43 -14.60 -6.51
C HIS A 652 6.50 -15.57 -7.69
N MET A 653 7.46 -16.50 -7.67
CA MET A 653 7.65 -17.47 -8.75
C MET A 653 6.49 -18.46 -8.85
N ARG A 654 5.93 -18.92 -7.71
CA ARG A 654 4.69 -19.72 -7.70
C ARG A 654 3.52 -18.95 -8.29
N ASN A 655 3.35 -17.67 -7.96
CA ASN A 655 2.30 -16.85 -8.58
C ASN A 655 2.50 -16.72 -10.09
N ALA A 656 3.74 -16.49 -10.55
CA ALA A 656 4.07 -16.45 -11.98
C ALA A 656 3.69 -17.76 -12.70
N MET A 657 3.89 -18.93 -12.07
CA MET A 657 3.46 -20.22 -12.61
C MET A 657 1.94 -20.35 -12.79
N HIS A 658 1.15 -19.76 -11.90
CA HIS A 658 -0.32 -19.82 -12.00
C HIS A 658 -0.87 -18.87 -13.07
N THR A 659 -0.16 -17.77 -13.36
CA THR A 659 -0.65 -16.69 -14.23
C THR A 659 -0.11 -16.69 -15.66
N GLY A 660 0.96 -17.45 -15.95
CA GLY A 660 1.65 -17.36 -17.24
C GLY A 660 2.29 -18.67 -17.69
N ASP A 661 2.82 -18.65 -18.91
CA ASP A 661 3.47 -19.79 -19.53
C ASP A 661 4.96 -19.92 -19.12
N SER A 662 5.64 -20.94 -19.66
CA SER A 662 7.06 -21.17 -19.40
C SER A 662 7.96 -19.99 -19.78
N ALA A 663 7.59 -19.21 -20.81
CA ALA A 663 8.35 -18.04 -21.22
C ALA A 663 8.20 -16.89 -20.21
N TRP A 664 6.99 -16.68 -19.70
CA TRP A 664 6.73 -15.73 -18.61
C TRP A 664 7.49 -16.10 -17.34
N ILE A 665 7.45 -17.36 -16.90
CA ILE A 665 8.18 -17.84 -15.72
C ILE A 665 9.69 -17.60 -15.89
N ALA A 666 10.26 -17.95 -17.05
CA ALA A 666 11.66 -17.72 -17.34
C ALA A 666 12.02 -16.23 -17.33
N ALA A 667 11.16 -15.37 -17.88
CA ALA A 667 11.35 -13.91 -17.86
C ALA A 667 11.34 -13.35 -16.43
N GLN A 668 10.40 -13.78 -15.59
CA GLN A 668 10.35 -13.36 -14.18
C GLN A 668 11.62 -13.79 -13.43
N TRP A 669 12.05 -15.04 -13.61
CA TRP A 669 13.29 -15.52 -12.99
C TRP A 669 14.53 -14.75 -13.47
N GLN A 670 14.60 -14.43 -14.76
CA GLN A 670 15.72 -13.67 -15.31
C GLN A 670 15.81 -12.26 -14.71
N ARG A 671 14.67 -11.63 -14.42
CA ARG A 671 14.60 -10.36 -13.70
C ARG A 671 15.04 -10.49 -12.23
N VAL A 672 14.63 -11.54 -11.52
CA VAL A 672 15.16 -11.84 -10.17
C VAL A 672 16.68 -11.98 -10.20
N ARG A 673 17.22 -12.73 -11.15
CA ARG A 673 18.67 -12.87 -11.32
C ARG A 673 19.38 -11.56 -11.66
N ALA A 674 18.75 -10.69 -12.45
CA ALA A 674 19.28 -9.37 -12.78
C ALA A 674 19.34 -8.46 -11.54
N GLY A 675 18.29 -8.48 -10.70
CA GLY A 675 18.27 -7.81 -9.41
C GLY A 675 19.36 -8.30 -8.46
N TYR A 676 19.52 -9.61 -8.32
CA TYR A 676 20.59 -10.20 -7.50
C TYR A 676 21.99 -9.78 -8.01
N ALA A 677 22.19 -9.81 -9.32
CA ALA A 677 23.44 -9.42 -9.96
C ALA A 677 23.77 -7.93 -9.81
N SER A 678 22.76 -7.04 -9.67
CA SER A 678 22.97 -5.59 -9.57
C SER A 678 23.69 -5.16 -8.30
N LEU A 679 23.71 -6.04 -7.30
CA LEU A 679 24.54 -5.93 -6.11
C LEU A 679 25.74 -6.90 -6.15
N ALA A 680 25.52 -8.16 -6.56
CA ALA A 680 26.53 -9.22 -6.44
C ALA A 680 27.72 -9.12 -7.44
N LYS A 681 27.51 -8.52 -8.63
CA LYS A 681 28.44 -8.63 -9.78
C LYS A 681 29.06 -7.32 -10.30
N MET A 682 28.71 -6.17 -9.72
CA MET A 682 29.13 -4.88 -10.27
C MET A 682 30.67 -4.67 -10.14
N PRO A 683 31.34 -4.18 -11.21
CA PRO A 683 32.76 -3.82 -11.16
C PRO A 683 33.00 -2.64 -10.20
N GLU A 684 34.08 -2.75 -9.42
CA GLU A 684 34.29 -2.06 -8.15
C GLU A 684 34.33 -0.51 -8.20
N SER A 685 33.27 0.14 -7.71
CA SER A 685 33.36 1.55 -7.30
C SER A 685 34.17 1.69 -5.99
N ARG A 686 34.67 2.90 -5.66
CA ARG A 686 35.39 3.14 -4.38
C ARG A 686 34.50 2.86 -3.16
N SER A 687 33.20 3.16 -3.22
CA SER A 687 32.21 2.90 -2.18
C SER A 687 31.88 1.42 -2.02
N GLN A 688 31.87 0.65 -3.11
CA GLN A 688 31.75 -0.81 -3.04
C GLN A 688 33.04 -1.50 -2.58
N ARG A 689 34.20 -0.90 -2.84
CA ARG A 689 35.49 -1.26 -2.20
C ARG A 689 35.53 -0.97 -0.71
N LEU A 690 34.60 -0.20 -0.16
CA LEU A 690 34.47 0.03 1.28
C LEU A 690 33.56 -1.03 1.92
N LEU A 691 32.44 -1.36 1.27
CA LEU A 691 31.57 -2.49 1.64
C LEU A 691 32.27 -3.86 1.52
N ARG A 692 33.00 -4.10 0.42
CA ARG A 692 33.85 -5.30 0.24
C ARG A 692 35.27 -5.14 0.78
N GLY A 693 35.74 -3.93 1.10
CA GLY A 693 37.07 -3.68 1.68
C GLY A 693 37.18 -4.04 3.14
N LEU A 694 36.05 -4.35 3.76
CA LEU A 694 36.01 -5.17 4.94
C LEU A 694 36.59 -6.58 4.64
N GLY A 695 36.46 -7.13 3.42
CA GLY A 695 36.95 -8.46 3.03
C GLY A 695 38.23 -8.55 2.18
N SER A 696 38.55 -7.62 1.26
CA SER A 696 39.80 -7.73 0.49
C SER A 696 40.23 -6.46 -0.24
N LEU A 697 41.28 -5.78 0.24
CA LEU A 697 42.34 -5.08 -0.54
C LEU A 697 43.19 -4.17 0.37
N TRP A 698 44.01 -4.77 1.23
CA TRP A 698 45.03 -4.06 2.02
C TRP A 698 46.39 -4.71 1.83
N GLY A 699 46.76 -4.85 0.55
CA GLY A 699 47.98 -5.51 0.12
C GLY A 699 48.47 -4.98 -1.22
N ARG A 700 48.67 -3.66 -1.35
CA ARG A 700 49.61 -3.10 -2.33
C ARG A 700 50.31 -1.89 -1.74
N SER A 701 51.54 -2.12 -1.31
CA SER A 701 52.53 -1.10 -1.01
C SER A 701 52.60 -0.10 -2.17
N ARG A 702 52.38 1.19 -1.90
CA ARG A 702 52.83 2.25 -2.80
C ARG A 702 54.37 2.20 -2.84
N PRO A 703 55.03 2.25 -4.01
CA PRO A 703 56.46 2.48 -4.04
C PRO A 703 56.74 3.91 -3.51
N PRO A 704 57.81 4.12 -2.73
CA PRO A 704 58.12 5.45 -2.23
C PRO A 704 58.47 6.38 -3.39
N MET A 705 57.88 7.58 -3.40
CA MET A 705 58.29 8.67 -4.27
C MET A 705 59.77 9.00 -3.97
N GLN A 706 60.64 8.80 -4.96
CA GLN A 706 61.98 9.35 -4.90
C GLN A 706 61.93 10.88 -5.07
N PRO A 707 62.73 11.63 -4.30
CA PRO A 707 62.82 13.07 -4.47
C PRO A 707 63.50 13.41 -5.80
N THR A 708 62.86 14.29 -6.54
CA THR A 708 63.32 14.89 -7.79
C THR A 708 64.72 15.50 -7.63
N ARG A 709 65.68 15.05 -8.45
CA ARG A 709 66.92 15.79 -8.76
C ARG A 709 66.80 16.41 -10.16
N PRO A 710 67.47 17.56 -10.42
CA PRO A 710 67.26 18.34 -11.61
C PRO A 710 67.93 17.74 -12.84
N HIS A 711 67.27 17.86 -13.99
CA HIS A 711 67.75 17.46 -15.30
C HIS A 711 69.00 18.26 -15.71
N HIS A 712 70.12 17.56 -15.96
CA HIS A 712 71.19 18.02 -16.83
C HIS A 712 71.08 17.27 -18.18
N HIS A 713 71.17 18.02 -19.27
CA HIS A 713 71.16 17.53 -20.65
C HIS A 713 72.39 16.67 -20.99
N PRO A 714 72.28 15.71 -21.93
CA PRO A 714 73.37 14.82 -22.31
C PRO A 714 74.22 15.39 -23.46
N ALA A 715 75.50 15.03 -23.48
CA ALA A 715 76.39 15.09 -24.66
C ALA A 715 76.89 13.66 -24.99
N PRO A 716 77.22 13.35 -26.25
CA PRO A 716 77.22 11.98 -26.76
C PRO A 716 78.59 11.28 -26.71
N SER A 717 78.51 9.95 -26.55
CA SER A 717 79.34 8.85 -27.08
C SER A 717 80.84 9.06 -27.33
N LEU A 718 81.66 8.19 -26.73
CA LEU A 718 82.90 7.62 -27.32
C LEU A 718 83.16 6.19 -26.75
N GLU A 719 82.88 5.21 -27.61
CA GLU A 719 83.72 4.05 -28.01
C GLU A 719 84.58 3.17 -27.05
N ASN A 720 84.45 1.87 -27.35
CA ASN A 720 85.42 0.74 -27.29
C ASN A 720 85.75 0.15 -25.89
N ALA A 721 85.70 -1.16 -25.65
CA ALA A 721 85.73 -2.35 -26.51
C ALA A 721 84.96 -3.52 -25.87
#